data_AF-A0A6C0F9E5-F1
#
_entry.id   AF-A0A6C0F9E5-F1
#
_cell.length_a   1.000
_cell.length_b   1.000
_cell.length_c   1.000
_cell.angle_alpha   90.00
_cell.angle_beta   90.00
_cell.angle_gamma   90.00
#
_symmetry.space_group_name_H-M   'P 1'
#
loop_
_entity.id
_entity.type
_entity.pdbx_description
1 polymer ?
#
loop_
_entity_poly.entity_id
_entity_poly.type
_entity_poly.pdbx_seq_one_letter_code
_entity_poly.pdbx_strand_id
1 'polypeptide(L)'
;MEFSLNFINSLISSAKEHRKYSPNPKAIPDSFRTIQNGKDELYNALLFEAHKSMQEPINDYTEPLLCCVDLDLDKSGIITKFVSEVEVEVTYANGEVKEYNNVHELKIFTSPIPYDRHLNAIQYCNPTKLIEHSLLTPTVNCKITVPELKALCKQSGLKVSGLKQELINRLIENYAYPKITIYHGPPGTGKTYTVLKLLVKMLSKLPLNHRFIICAPSNVGTINMYTRARDLGINCTLVMREDKIPAGTIITDEEREKWNPKTARIVFSTVSGRCGSILKREQFHSVIIDEAAQCQEAWAWGLLRTEVINLIMAGDPYQLPAQVSQDGKDLNYGISLMERLMKIGHTSILLNTQRRMHPNIVEFPNQQFYNSKLLTNFDINENYSIKPYEIISIQSNEEKTGTSFSNEIEAKLVISLANKLKQTFNDTIVISPYKGQCELLQKLDPSLIIHTVDSFQGKEADAIIISTVRSGKNIGFWQDYRRLNVALTRAKHVLRIIGSINTWKSSNSVMTSLANYADENAYVKTVSPVDLLKLNIDIRLIDIKHFLNTTIWNEPIIDSRVFTSCKSDLKLEHILAKTIVKLCIGTKHKSTSLVSSTVNDNVAVDWCVIIDENSMTTKLRILNVRYNGTNTNILSDAIKTLEKNGPEWNEICKYECGPTSLSSLPFRGKRPPPKVPEIPRNRNRERFAAQNLVASFRK
;
A
#
# COMPACT_ATOMS: atom_id res chain seq x y z
N MET A 1 32.20 -5.03 -13.80
CA MET A 1 33.20 -5.03 -12.70
C MET A 1 33.82 -6.41 -12.69
N GLU A 2 35.14 -6.53 -12.74
CA GLU A 2 35.79 -7.81 -12.50
C GLU A 2 35.83 -8.05 -10.98
N PHE A 3 35.16 -9.10 -10.52
CA PHE A 3 35.25 -9.55 -9.14
C PHE A 3 36.41 -10.54 -9.01
N SER A 4 37.21 -10.43 -7.94
CA SER A 4 38.28 -11.41 -7.71
C SER A 4 37.71 -12.78 -7.37
N LEU A 5 38.34 -13.85 -7.84
CA LEU A 5 37.90 -15.22 -7.57
C LEU A 5 37.77 -15.50 -6.06
N ASN A 6 38.68 -14.94 -5.25
CA ASN A 6 38.61 -15.02 -3.79
C ASN A 6 37.34 -14.40 -3.21
N PHE A 7 36.90 -13.26 -3.75
CA PHE A 7 35.66 -12.61 -3.32
C PHE A 7 34.44 -13.47 -3.67
N ILE A 8 34.40 -14.02 -4.89
CA ILE A 8 33.32 -14.91 -5.35
C ILE A 8 33.23 -16.15 -4.46
N ASN A 9 34.36 -16.82 -4.22
CA ASN A 9 34.41 -18.01 -3.37
C ASN A 9 33.99 -17.71 -1.93
N SER A 10 34.43 -16.58 -1.37
CA SER A 10 34.02 -16.14 -0.04
C SER A 10 32.51 -15.90 0.04
N LEU A 11 31.91 -15.30 -0.99
CA LEU A 11 30.48 -15.02 -1.05
C LEU A 11 29.66 -16.32 -1.10
N ILE A 12 30.02 -17.24 -2.00
CA ILE A 12 29.35 -18.53 -2.15
C ILE A 12 29.48 -19.36 -0.88
N SER A 13 30.66 -19.38 -0.27
CA SER A 13 30.89 -20.08 1.00
C SER A 13 30.00 -19.55 2.11
N SER A 14 29.94 -18.22 2.26
CA SER A 14 29.09 -17.54 3.24
C SER A 14 27.60 -17.86 3.02
N ALA A 15 27.12 -17.77 1.77
CA ALA A 15 25.74 -18.12 1.45
C ALA A 15 25.40 -19.58 1.80
N LYS A 16 26.29 -20.52 1.50
CA LYS A 16 26.14 -21.93 1.86
C LYS A 16 26.15 -22.14 3.38
N GLU A 17 26.98 -21.42 4.11
CA GLU A 17 27.04 -21.46 5.58
C GLU A 17 25.73 -20.98 6.21
N HIS A 18 25.26 -19.79 5.82
CA HIS A 18 23.98 -19.24 6.29
C HIS A 18 22.81 -20.17 5.97
N ARG A 19 22.77 -20.76 4.76
CA ARG A 19 21.73 -21.70 4.35
C ARG A 19 21.73 -22.97 5.21
N LYS A 20 22.90 -23.50 5.58
CA LYS A 20 23.06 -24.73 6.38
C LYS A 20 22.94 -24.52 7.89
N TYR A 21 22.93 -23.27 8.35
CA TYR A 21 22.79 -22.95 9.77
C TYR A 21 21.54 -23.62 10.35
N SER A 22 21.67 -24.24 11.53
CA SER A 22 20.55 -24.83 12.26
C SER A 22 20.19 -23.89 13.42
N PRO A 23 19.17 -23.03 13.24
CA PRO A 23 18.87 -22.02 14.22
C PRO A 23 18.18 -22.61 15.46
N ASN A 24 18.53 -22.09 16.64
CA ASN A 24 17.73 -22.22 17.85
C ASN A 24 17.23 -20.82 18.27
N PRO A 25 16.19 -20.29 17.60
CA PRO A 25 15.81 -18.91 17.74
C PRO A 25 15.22 -18.62 19.12
N LYS A 26 15.56 -17.47 19.68
CA LYS A 26 14.98 -16.94 20.92
C LYS A 26 14.55 -15.50 20.69
N ALA A 27 13.49 -15.10 21.39
CA ALA A 27 13.07 -13.71 21.37
C ALA A 27 14.14 -12.82 22.03
N ILE A 28 14.43 -11.66 21.42
CA ILE A 28 15.34 -10.68 22.02
C ILE A 28 14.66 -10.05 23.25
N PRO A 29 15.32 -10.03 24.42
CA PRO A 29 14.80 -9.35 25.61
C PRO A 29 14.92 -7.82 25.50
N ASP A 30 14.07 -7.09 26.21
CA ASP A 30 14.15 -5.61 26.24
C ASP A 30 15.44 -5.08 26.91
N SER A 31 16.05 -5.88 27.79
CA SER A 31 17.25 -5.51 28.54
C SER A 31 18.32 -6.60 28.48
N PHE A 32 19.59 -6.19 28.40
CA PHE A 32 20.75 -7.08 28.44
C PHE A 32 21.51 -6.95 29.75
N ARG A 33 22.07 -8.06 30.24
CA ARG A 33 22.85 -8.05 31.49
C ARG A 33 24.25 -7.47 31.31
N THR A 34 24.87 -7.76 30.16
CA THR A 34 26.22 -7.34 29.80
C THR A 34 26.27 -7.04 28.30
N ILE A 35 27.29 -6.29 27.86
CA ILE A 35 27.52 -6.06 26.42
C ILE A 35 27.73 -7.39 25.69
N GLN A 36 28.48 -8.33 26.28
CA GLN A 36 28.70 -9.62 25.65
C GLN A 36 27.40 -10.39 25.45
N ASN A 37 26.54 -10.43 26.48
CA ASN A 37 25.23 -11.07 26.37
C ASN A 37 24.37 -10.44 25.25
N GLY A 38 24.34 -9.11 25.14
CA GLY A 38 23.61 -8.45 24.05
C GLY A 38 24.22 -8.72 22.66
N LYS A 39 25.55 -8.78 22.55
CA LYS A 39 26.24 -9.15 21.30
C LYS A 39 25.84 -10.56 20.86
N ASP A 40 25.80 -11.52 21.78
CA ASP A 40 25.49 -12.91 21.47
C ASP A 40 24.04 -13.07 20.99
N GLU A 41 23.07 -12.45 21.67
CA GLU A 41 21.65 -12.50 21.29
C GLU A 41 21.42 -11.84 19.92
N LEU A 42 22.00 -10.66 19.68
CA LEU A 42 21.87 -9.94 18.41
C LEU A 42 22.59 -10.64 17.25
N TYR A 43 23.74 -11.27 17.52
CA TYR A 43 24.45 -12.08 16.54
C TYR A 43 23.63 -13.29 16.10
N ASN A 44 23.03 -14.01 17.06
CA ASN A 44 22.17 -15.16 16.77
C ASN A 44 20.90 -14.76 16.01
N ALA A 45 20.28 -13.64 16.38
CA ALA A 45 19.13 -13.10 15.65
C ALA A 45 19.48 -12.75 14.20
N LEU A 46 20.66 -12.15 13.96
CA LEU A 46 21.12 -11.82 12.62
C LEU A 46 21.45 -13.06 11.79
N LEU A 47 22.05 -14.09 12.39
CA LEU A 47 22.27 -15.39 11.74
C LEU A 47 20.95 -16.08 11.37
N PHE A 48 19.94 -16.01 12.24
CA PHE A 48 18.61 -16.53 11.94
C PHE A 48 18.00 -15.84 10.72
N GLU A 49 18.05 -14.51 10.66
CA GLU A 49 17.54 -13.74 9.51
C GLU A 49 18.33 -14.05 8.23
N ALA A 50 19.66 -14.19 8.33
CA ALA A 50 20.50 -14.61 7.21
C ALA A 50 20.09 -16.00 6.70
N HIS A 51 19.89 -16.95 7.61
CA HIS A 51 19.43 -18.29 7.29
C HIS A 51 18.08 -18.28 6.58
N LYS A 52 17.09 -17.53 7.10
CA LYS A 52 15.75 -17.40 6.51
C LYS A 52 15.81 -16.80 5.11
N SER A 53 16.56 -15.72 4.93
CA SER A 53 16.77 -15.08 3.63
C SER A 53 17.42 -16.02 2.61
N MET A 54 18.23 -16.98 3.08
CA MET A 54 18.94 -17.94 2.24
C MET A 54 18.17 -19.24 1.98
N GLN A 55 16.97 -19.46 2.55
CA GLN A 55 16.20 -20.70 2.33
C GLN A 55 15.44 -20.69 0.99
N GLU A 56 14.76 -19.58 0.69
CA GLU A 56 13.89 -19.49 -0.47
C GLU A 56 14.55 -18.65 -1.58
N PRO A 57 14.40 -19.06 -2.86
CA PRO A 57 14.81 -18.21 -3.96
C PRO A 57 13.98 -16.92 -3.97
N ILE A 58 14.61 -15.82 -4.35
CA ILE A 58 13.92 -14.55 -4.54
C ILE A 58 13.33 -14.46 -5.93
N ASN A 59 12.16 -13.82 -6.01
CA ASN A 59 11.48 -13.50 -7.27
C ASN A 59 11.73 -12.05 -7.72
N ASP A 60 12.54 -11.31 -6.96
CA ASP A 60 12.88 -9.92 -7.25
C ASP A 60 14.32 -9.85 -7.74
N TYR A 61 14.48 -9.61 -9.04
CA TYR A 61 15.78 -9.58 -9.71
C TYR A 61 16.41 -8.19 -9.78
N THR A 62 15.90 -7.21 -9.02
CA THR A 62 16.37 -5.81 -9.06
C THR A 62 17.75 -5.61 -8.40
N GLU A 63 18.23 -6.58 -7.61
CA GLU A 63 19.59 -6.57 -7.04
C GLU A 63 20.45 -7.77 -7.47
N PRO A 64 20.61 -8.02 -8.77
CA PRO A 64 21.18 -9.28 -9.23
C PRO A 64 22.68 -9.34 -8.99
N LEU A 65 23.39 -8.22 -9.12
CA LEU A 65 24.82 -8.16 -8.80
C LEU A 65 25.05 -8.50 -7.34
N LEU A 66 25.72 -9.64 -7.10
CA LEU A 66 26.08 -10.24 -5.80
C LEU A 66 25.04 -11.18 -5.18
N CYS A 67 24.02 -11.59 -5.95
CA CYS A 67 23.18 -12.75 -5.62
C CYS A 67 23.86 -14.07 -6.00
N CYS A 68 23.58 -15.12 -5.22
CA CYS A 68 24.08 -16.46 -5.49
C CYS A 68 23.08 -17.27 -6.31
N VAL A 69 23.56 -18.16 -7.18
CA VAL A 69 22.72 -19.10 -7.94
C VAL A 69 23.09 -20.54 -7.62
N ASP A 70 22.09 -21.41 -7.70
CA ASP A 70 22.26 -22.86 -7.56
C ASP A 70 23.03 -23.27 -6.30
N LEU A 71 22.63 -22.73 -5.14
CA LEU A 71 23.25 -23.06 -3.84
C LEU A 71 23.11 -24.54 -3.45
N ASP A 72 22.13 -25.24 -4.03
CA ASP A 72 21.84 -26.66 -3.80
C ASP A 72 22.69 -27.60 -4.67
N LEU A 73 23.35 -27.06 -5.70
CA LEU A 73 24.19 -27.83 -6.61
C LEU A 73 25.67 -27.52 -6.35
N ASP A 74 26.55 -28.44 -6.74
CA ASP A 74 28.00 -28.23 -6.59
C ASP A 74 28.51 -27.06 -7.46
N LYS A 75 27.80 -26.73 -8.55
CA LYS A 75 28.08 -25.60 -9.42
C LYS A 75 27.37 -24.33 -8.96
N SER A 76 27.71 -23.82 -7.79
CA SER A 76 27.23 -22.50 -7.35
C SER A 76 28.02 -21.38 -8.01
N GLY A 77 27.34 -20.29 -8.33
CA GLY A 77 27.93 -19.09 -8.92
C GLY A 77 27.30 -17.82 -8.38
N ILE A 78 27.78 -16.68 -8.88
CA ILE A 78 27.20 -15.38 -8.57
C ILE A 78 26.81 -14.68 -9.87
N ILE A 79 25.75 -13.88 -9.82
CA ILE A 79 25.39 -13.05 -10.97
C ILE A 79 26.32 -11.84 -11.00
N THR A 80 27.11 -11.75 -12.05
CA THR A 80 28.09 -10.66 -12.27
C THR A 80 27.57 -9.58 -13.21
N LYS A 81 26.59 -9.92 -14.05
CA LYS A 81 25.89 -9.00 -14.93
C LYS A 81 24.44 -9.49 -15.09
N PHE A 82 23.51 -8.56 -15.07
CA PHE A 82 22.08 -8.84 -15.29
C PHE A 82 21.57 -7.87 -16.33
N VAL A 83 21.04 -8.43 -17.41
CA VAL A 83 20.45 -7.66 -18.50
C VAL A 83 18.93 -7.77 -18.43
N SER A 84 18.41 -8.99 -18.24
CA SER A 84 16.98 -9.26 -18.02
C SER A 84 16.77 -10.58 -17.28
N GLU A 85 15.52 -10.91 -16.95
CA GLU A 85 15.16 -12.20 -16.32
C GLU A 85 15.55 -13.41 -17.17
N VAL A 86 15.70 -13.23 -18.49
CA VAL A 86 16.08 -14.27 -19.44
C VAL A 86 17.55 -14.15 -19.89
N GLU A 87 18.25 -13.09 -19.49
CA GLU A 87 19.61 -12.78 -19.91
C GLU A 87 20.49 -12.35 -18.73
N VAL A 88 21.33 -13.29 -18.28
CA VAL A 88 22.22 -13.09 -17.13
C VAL A 88 23.61 -13.66 -17.40
N GLU A 89 24.61 -13.08 -16.74
CA GLU A 89 25.97 -13.60 -16.70
C GLU A 89 26.26 -14.11 -15.29
N VAL A 90 26.67 -15.37 -15.20
CA VAL A 90 27.06 -16.02 -13.94
C VAL A 90 28.55 -16.29 -13.98
N THR A 91 29.25 -15.85 -12.93
CA THR A 91 30.63 -16.29 -12.66
C THR A 91 30.61 -17.35 -11.57
N TYR A 92 31.11 -18.54 -11.90
CA TYR A 92 31.15 -19.70 -11.02
C TYR A 92 32.40 -19.72 -10.13
N ALA A 93 32.35 -20.51 -9.05
CA ALA A 93 33.45 -20.65 -8.09
C ALA A 93 34.78 -21.12 -8.71
N ASN A 94 34.74 -21.82 -9.85
CA ASN A 94 35.89 -22.25 -10.64
C ASN A 94 36.46 -21.15 -11.55
N GLY A 95 35.86 -19.95 -11.57
CA GLY A 95 36.23 -18.84 -12.45
C GLY A 95 35.61 -18.90 -13.85
N GLU A 96 34.82 -19.93 -14.15
CA GLU A 96 34.06 -20.01 -15.39
C GLU A 96 33.01 -18.90 -15.43
N VAL A 97 33.06 -18.07 -16.46
CA VAL A 97 32.04 -17.06 -16.75
C VAL A 97 31.14 -17.62 -17.84
N LYS A 98 29.84 -17.64 -17.59
CA LYS A 98 28.86 -18.15 -18.55
C LYS A 98 27.71 -17.18 -18.70
N GLU A 99 27.46 -16.80 -19.95
CA GLU A 99 26.28 -16.06 -20.34
C GLU A 99 25.13 -17.04 -20.59
N TYR A 100 23.97 -16.74 -20.00
CA TYR A 100 22.75 -17.48 -20.20
C TYR A 100 21.76 -16.61 -20.95
N ASN A 101 21.37 -17.08 -22.13
CA ASN A 101 20.33 -16.48 -22.97
C ASN A 101 19.10 -17.40 -22.95
N ASN A 102 17.90 -16.85 -22.77
CA ASN A 102 16.64 -17.61 -22.63
C ASN A 102 16.59 -18.52 -21.40
N VAL A 103 16.93 -17.98 -20.23
CA VAL A 103 16.79 -18.69 -18.95
C VAL A 103 15.34 -19.10 -18.71
N HIS A 104 15.08 -20.41 -18.62
CA HIS A 104 13.75 -20.96 -18.30
C HIS A 104 13.51 -21.14 -16.80
N GLU A 105 14.55 -21.51 -16.05
CA GLU A 105 14.50 -21.66 -14.59
C GLU A 105 15.86 -21.29 -14.01
N LEU A 106 15.90 -20.27 -13.13
CA LEU A 106 17.09 -19.87 -12.39
C LEU A 106 16.71 -19.56 -10.95
N LYS A 107 17.31 -20.28 -10.00
CA LYS A 107 17.12 -20.06 -8.58
C LYS A 107 18.13 -19.05 -8.09
N ILE A 108 17.66 -17.84 -7.85
CA ILE A 108 18.47 -16.73 -7.35
C ILE A 108 18.24 -16.58 -5.86
N PHE A 109 19.31 -16.46 -5.09
CA PHE A 109 19.27 -16.24 -3.64
C PHE A 109 19.80 -14.86 -3.29
N THR A 110 19.30 -14.27 -2.21
CA THR A 110 19.75 -12.97 -1.70
C THR A 110 21.27 -12.93 -1.50
N SER A 111 21.87 -11.75 -1.64
CA SER A 111 23.29 -11.57 -1.31
C SER A 111 23.56 -11.77 0.18
N PRO A 112 24.59 -12.55 0.60
CA PRO A 112 24.96 -12.69 2.01
C PRO A 112 25.68 -11.45 2.56
N ILE A 113 26.13 -10.54 1.69
CA ILE A 113 27.01 -9.42 2.06
C ILE A 113 26.44 -8.53 3.16
N PRO A 114 25.15 -8.12 3.13
CA PRO A 114 24.60 -7.29 4.20
C PRO A 114 24.71 -7.99 5.56
N TYR A 115 24.37 -9.28 5.62
CA TYR A 115 24.49 -10.09 6.84
C TYR A 115 25.94 -10.22 7.29
N ASP A 116 26.86 -10.57 6.40
CA ASP A 116 28.29 -10.72 6.71
C ASP A 116 28.89 -9.44 7.27
N ARG A 117 28.53 -8.28 6.70
CA ARG A 117 28.98 -6.98 7.20
C ARG A 117 28.53 -6.74 8.63
N HIS A 118 27.28 -7.05 8.96
CA HIS A 118 26.72 -6.80 10.28
C HIS A 118 27.17 -7.83 11.32
N LEU A 119 27.28 -9.11 10.95
CA LEU A 119 27.82 -10.18 11.81
C LEU A 119 29.26 -9.84 12.22
N ASN A 120 30.09 -9.48 11.25
CA ASN A 120 31.45 -9.04 11.53
C ASN A 120 31.46 -7.76 12.37
N ALA A 121 30.58 -6.78 12.08
CA ALA A 121 30.58 -5.51 12.78
C ALA A 121 30.20 -5.63 14.26
N ILE A 122 29.26 -6.51 14.61
CA ILE A 122 28.85 -6.76 16.01
C ILE A 122 30.04 -7.21 16.86
N GLN A 123 30.95 -8.02 16.33
CA GLN A 123 32.10 -8.51 17.08
C GLN A 123 33.00 -7.36 17.59
N TYR A 124 33.06 -6.27 16.85
CA TYR A 124 33.80 -5.06 17.21
C TYR A 124 33.00 -4.03 18.01
N CYS A 125 31.75 -4.33 18.39
CA CYS A 125 31.01 -3.52 19.34
C CYS A 125 31.77 -3.51 20.67
N ASN A 126 32.31 -2.33 21.02
CA ASN A 126 33.10 -2.08 22.22
C ASN A 126 32.96 -0.59 22.63
N PRO A 127 31.76 -0.16 23.05
CA PRO A 127 31.48 1.23 23.40
C PRO A 127 32.23 1.67 24.65
N THR A 128 32.30 2.99 24.87
CA THR A 128 32.78 3.54 26.15
C THR A 128 31.85 3.14 27.30
N LYS A 129 32.36 3.10 28.54
CA LYS A 129 31.58 2.71 29.74
C LYS A 129 30.26 3.48 29.92
N LEU A 130 30.26 4.77 29.56
CA LEU A 130 29.06 5.62 29.63
C LEU A 130 28.00 5.20 28.61
N ILE A 131 28.42 4.91 27.37
CA ILE A 131 27.53 4.42 26.32
C ILE A 131 27.06 3.00 26.67
N GLU A 132 27.96 2.12 27.11
CA GLU A 132 27.63 0.77 27.60
C GLU A 132 26.53 0.81 28.67
N HIS A 133 26.72 1.63 29.71
CA HIS A 133 25.70 1.78 30.76
C HIS A 133 24.35 2.23 30.19
N SER A 134 24.39 3.13 29.20
CA SER A 134 23.20 3.64 28.49
C SER A 134 22.58 2.63 27.51
N LEU A 135 23.25 1.51 27.19
CA LEU A 135 22.67 0.45 26.36
C LEU A 135 21.98 -0.62 27.19
N LEU A 136 22.53 -0.87 28.40
CA LEU A 136 22.15 -1.97 29.27
C LEU A 136 21.08 -1.57 30.32
N THR A 137 21.08 -0.33 30.79
CA THR A 137 20.25 0.06 31.96
C THR A 137 19.52 1.41 31.76
N PRO A 138 18.30 1.55 32.31
CA PRO A 138 17.54 2.82 32.31
C PRO A 138 18.22 3.96 33.07
N THR A 139 18.99 3.62 34.10
CA THR A 139 19.39 4.56 35.16
C THR A 139 20.66 5.32 34.77
N VAL A 140 20.81 6.54 35.29
CA VAL A 140 21.87 7.49 34.89
C VAL A 140 23.16 7.32 35.70
N ASN A 141 23.19 6.40 36.67
CA ASN A 141 24.27 6.35 37.67
C ASN A 141 25.52 5.59 37.20
N CYS A 142 25.97 5.82 35.96
CA CYS A 142 27.31 5.44 35.56
C CYS A 142 28.33 6.34 36.27
N LYS A 143 29.22 5.76 37.07
CA LYS A 143 30.25 6.50 37.78
C LYS A 143 31.42 6.81 36.84
N ILE A 144 31.38 7.94 36.15
CA ILE A 144 32.59 8.52 35.52
C ILE A 144 33.46 9.20 36.57
N THR A 145 34.77 8.93 36.52
CA THR A 145 35.76 9.48 37.44
C THR A 145 36.23 10.87 37.00
N VAL A 146 36.74 11.69 37.94
CA VAL A 146 37.30 13.02 37.60
C VAL A 146 38.49 12.93 36.65
N PRO A 147 39.43 11.97 36.78
CA PRO A 147 40.50 11.78 35.78
C PRO A 147 39.97 11.51 34.36
N GLU A 148 38.94 10.66 34.20
CA GLU A 148 38.31 10.41 32.90
C GLU A 148 37.68 11.68 32.33
N LEU A 149 36.97 12.47 33.15
CA LEU A 149 36.40 13.76 32.73
C LEU A 149 37.49 14.76 32.29
N LYS A 150 38.61 14.82 33.01
CA LYS A 150 39.75 15.67 32.66
C LYS A 150 40.39 15.22 31.34
N ALA A 151 40.50 13.91 31.10
CA ALA A 151 41.01 13.37 29.85
C ALA A 151 40.12 13.75 28.66
N LEU A 152 38.79 13.62 28.80
CA LEU A 152 37.82 14.06 27.78
C LEU A 152 37.92 15.57 27.51
N CYS A 153 38.04 16.39 28.56
CA CYS A 153 38.24 17.82 28.41
C CYS A 153 39.52 18.14 27.63
N LYS A 154 40.63 17.49 27.98
CA LYS A 154 41.93 17.67 27.30
C LYS A 154 41.84 17.28 25.82
N GLN A 155 41.24 16.14 25.50
CA GLN A 155 41.04 15.67 24.13
C GLN A 155 40.18 16.62 23.30
N SER A 156 39.23 17.31 23.95
CA SER A 156 38.31 18.24 23.31
C SER A 156 38.81 19.69 23.31
N GLY A 157 40.05 19.95 23.75
CA GLY A 157 40.61 21.30 23.85
C GLY A 157 39.92 22.19 24.90
N LEU A 158 39.25 21.59 25.89
CA LEU A 158 38.49 22.28 26.93
C LEU A 158 39.32 22.44 28.22
N LYS A 159 38.98 23.47 28.99
CA LYS A 159 39.57 23.70 30.33
C LYS A 159 39.38 22.47 31.23
N VAL A 160 40.45 22.01 31.88
CA VAL A 160 40.46 20.79 32.73
C VAL A 160 40.29 21.05 34.22
N SER A 161 40.22 22.33 34.65
CA SER A 161 39.97 22.70 36.04
C SER A 161 38.47 22.84 36.33
N GLY A 162 38.12 22.69 37.60
CA GLY A 162 36.76 22.77 38.11
C GLY A 162 36.34 21.52 38.87
N LEU A 163 35.16 21.62 39.50
CA LEU A 163 34.52 20.50 40.19
C LEU A 163 34.00 19.47 39.18
N LYS A 164 33.70 18.26 39.66
CA LYS A 164 33.18 17.16 38.82
C LYS A 164 32.00 17.61 37.96
N GLN A 165 31.02 18.30 38.55
CA GLN A 165 29.82 18.75 37.83
C GLN A 165 30.13 19.83 36.80
N GLU A 166 31.07 20.74 37.07
CA GLU A 166 31.49 21.77 36.11
C GLU A 166 32.17 21.16 34.88
N LEU A 167 32.99 20.12 35.08
CA LEU A 167 33.59 19.37 33.98
C LEU A 167 32.52 18.66 33.14
N ILE A 168 31.54 18.02 33.78
CA ILE A 168 30.41 17.37 33.09
C ILE A 168 29.61 18.40 32.27
N ASN A 169 29.19 19.50 32.88
CA ASN A 169 28.42 20.54 32.19
C ASN A 169 29.19 21.09 30.99
N ARG A 170 30.49 21.38 31.16
CA ARG A 170 31.36 21.86 30.08
C ARG A 170 31.45 20.86 28.93
N LEU A 171 31.59 19.57 29.22
CA LEU A 171 31.63 18.52 28.21
C LEU A 171 30.27 18.39 27.48
N ILE A 172 29.16 18.48 28.20
CA ILE A 172 27.80 18.42 27.63
C ILE A 172 27.55 19.61 26.70
N GLU A 173 27.88 20.83 27.14
CA GLU A 173 27.72 22.07 26.36
C GLU A 173 28.54 22.08 25.07
N ASN A 174 29.66 21.34 25.05
CA ASN A 174 30.57 21.22 23.91
C ASN A 174 30.44 19.87 23.17
N TYR A 175 29.40 19.09 23.44
CA TYR A 175 29.13 17.80 22.77
C TYR A 175 30.26 16.75 22.88
N ALA A 176 31.11 16.89 23.90
CA ALA A 176 32.25 16.02 24.16
C ALA A 176 31.97 14.98 25.25
N TYR A 177 30.82 15.06 25.93
CA TYR A 177 30.40 14.07 26.92
C TYR A 177 29.82 12.83 26.24
N PRO A 178 30.35 11.62 26.47
CA PRO A 178 29.83 10.42 25.82
C PRO A 178 28.37 10.15 26.18
N LYS A 179 27.49 10.05 25.18
CA LYS A 179 26.05 9.86 25.39
C LYS A 179 25.31 9.31 24.18
N ILE A 180 24.15 8.74 24.45
CA ILE A 180 23.12 8.42 23.45
C ILE A 180 22.05 9.52 23.50
N THR A 181 21.67 10.07 22.35
CA THR A 181 20.58 11.05 22.23
C THR A 181 19.54 10.52 21.26
N ILE A 182 18.29 10.49 21.69
CA ILE A 182 17.16 10.01 20.88
C ILE A 182 16.23 11.19 20.57
N TYR A 183 16.01 11.47 19.29
CA TYR A 183 14.97 12.35 18.79
C TYR A 183 13.78 11.51 18.31
N HIS A 184 12.72 11.47 19.12
CA HIS A 184 11.45 10.90 18.68
C HIS A 184 10.76 11.93 17.81
N GLY A 185 10.76 11.70 16.50
CA GLY A 185 10.17 12.62 15.55
C GLY A 185 9.03 11.99 14.76
N PRO A 186 7.78 12.22 15.19
CA PRO A 186 6.59 11.91 14.40
C PRO A 186 6.61 12.53 12.99
N PRO A 187 5.71 12.13 12.08
CA PRO A 187 5.74 12.61 10.70
C PRO A 187 5.52 14.12 10.59
N GLY A 188 6.24 14.78 9.68
CA GLY A 188 6.16 16.23 9.47
C GLY A 188 6.87 17.10 10.51
N THR A 189 7.55 16.50 11.51
CA THR A 189 8.17 17.25 12.63
C THR A 189 9.58 17.78 12.34
N GLY A 190 10.14 17.44 11.16
CA GLY A 190 11.46 17.91 10.74
C GLY A 190 12.64 17.17 11.40
N LYS A 191 12.53 15.84 11.55
CA LYS A 191 13.61 14.95 12.05
C LYS A 191 14.98 15.25 11.42
N THR A 192 15.09 15.00 10.12
CA THR A 192 16.29 15.23 9.31
C THR A 192 16.83 16.65 9.50
N TYR A 193 15.96 17.66 9.40
CA TYR A 193 16.34 19.07 9.56
C TYR A 193 16.93 19.33 10.95
N THR A 194 16.30 18.81 12.01
CA THR A 194 16.76 18.96 13.39
C THR A 194 18.13 18.35 13.59
N VAL A 195 18.34 17.14 13.07
CA VAL A 195 19.62 16.42 13.14
C VAL A 195 20.73 17.15 12.36
N LEU A 196 20.44 17.66 11.16
CA LEU A 196 21.43 18.43 10.39
C LEU A 196 21.76 19.78 11.04
N LYS A 197 20.78 20.46 11.65
CA LYS A 197 21.05 21.67 12.44
C LYS A 197 21.87 21.37 13.70
N LEU A 198 21.64 20.23 14.35
CA LEU A 198 22.49 19.76 15.44
C LEU A 198 23.92 19.50 14.94
N LEU A 199 24.09 18.85 13.79
CA LEU A 199 25.40 18.62 13.17
C LEU A 199 26.15 19.95 12.96
N VAL A 200 25.50 20.97 12.39
CA VAL A 200 26.11 22.31 12.22
C VAL A 200 26.57 22.91 13.56
N LYS A 201 25.74 22.81 14.61
CA LYS A 201 26.10 23.27 15.97
C LYS A 201 27.25 22.48 16.59
N MET A 202 27.33 21.18 16.31
CA MET A 202 28.41 20.33 16.79
C MET A 202 29.73 20.66 16.07
N LEU A 203 29.69 20.89 14.76
CA LEU A 203 30.87 21.21 13.95
C LEU A 203 31.58 22.50 14.39
N SER A 204 30.85 23.48 14.93
CA SER A 204 31.40 24.75 15.41
C SER A 204 32.04 24.67 16.80
N LYS A 205 31.75 23.62 17.58
CA LYS A 205 32.28 23.43 18.94
C LYS A 205 33.32 22.33 19.04
N LEU A 206 33.20 21.29 18.22
CA LEU A 206 34.09 20.14 18.27
C LEU A 206 35.37 20.35 17.46
N PRO A 207 36.50 19.75 17.87
CA PRO A 207 37.77 19.80 17.14
C PRO A 207 37.66 19.36 15.67
N LEU A 208 38.58 19.82 14.82
CA LEU A 208 38.59 19.48 13.38
C LEU A 208 38.84 17.99 13.10
N ASN A 209 39.59 17.31 13.96
CA ASN A 209 39.82 15.87 13.89
C ASN A 209 38.62 15.03 14.38
N HIS A 210 37.60 15.68 14.96
CA HIS A 210 36.35 15.00 15.32
C HIS A 210 35.54 14.69 14.05
N ARG A 211 35.56 13.42 13.68
CA ARG A 211 34.85 12.87 12.49
C ARG A 211 33.44 12.38 12.81
N PHE A 212 32.54 12.58 11.86
CA PHE A 212 31.14 12.20 11.89
C PHE A 212 30.83 11.18 10.80
N ILE A 213 30.01 10.20 11.15
CA ILE A 213 29.30 9.41 10.15
C ILE A 213 27.79 9.59 10.32
N ILE A 214 27.12 9.83 9.20
CA ILE A 214 25.67 9.98 9.10
C ILE A 214 25.14 8.82 8.27
N CYS A 215 24.24 8.07 8.88
CA CYS A 215 23.68 6.86 8.33
C CYS A 215 22.16 6.94 8.23
N ALA A 216 21.61 6.17 7.30
CA ALA A 216 20.22 5.73 7.30
C ALA A 216 20.19 4.23 6.96
N PRO A 217 19.14 3.49 7.32
CA PRO A 217 19.02 2.08 6.94
C PRO A 217 18.84 1.87 5.43
N SER A 218 18.31 2.87 4.70
CA SER A 218 18.03 2.78 3.25
C SER A 218 18.85 3.76 2.41
N ASN A 219 19.11 3.42 1.14
CA ASN A 219 19.81 4.28 0.18
C ASN A 219 19.11 5.63 -0.01
N VAL A 220 17.78 5.61 -0.14
CA VAL A 220 16.94 6.82 -0.27
C VAL A 220 17.07 7.71 0.97
N GLY A 221 17.05 7.13 2.18
CA GLY A 221 17.25 7.87 3.42
C GLY A 221 18.63 8.53 3.48
N THR A 222 19.69 7.79 3.11
CA THR A 222 21.06 8.32 3.08
C THR A 222 21.19 9.47 2.08
N ILE A 223 20.61 9.35 0.89
CA ILE A 223 20.66 10.39 -0.14
C ILE A 223 19.89 11.63 0.27
N ASN A 224 18.70 11.48 0.85
CA ASN A 224 17.92 12.61 1.37
C ASN A 224 18.69 13.39 2.45
N MET A 225 19.44 12.69 3.30
CA MET A 225 20.31 13.31 4.30
C MET A 225 21.51 14.03 3.65
N TYR A 226 22.16 13.38 2.69
CA TYR A 226 23.31 13.92 1.97
C TYR A 226 22.96 15.19 1.18
N THR A 227 21.89 15.15 0.38
CA THR A 227 21.46 16.30 -0.44
C THR A 227 21.10 17.50 0.43
N ARG A 228 20.32 17.29 1.50
CA ARG A 228 19.99 18.38 2.45
C ARG A 228 21.20 18.93 3.20
N ALA A 229 22.19 18.09 3.51
CA ALA A 229 23.43 18.56 4.12
C ALA A 229 24.24 19.43 3.16
N ARG A 230 24.34 19.00 1.89
CA ARG A 230 24.95 19.79 0.82
C ARG A 230 24.24 21.12 0.64
N ASP A 231 22.91 21.13 0.61
CA ASP A 231 22.12 22.36 0.40
C ASP A 231 22.29 23.35 1.58
N LEU A 232 22.73 22.86 2.75
CA LEU A 232 23.14 23.68 3.89
C LEU A 232 24.61 24.14 3.82
N GLY A 233 25.33 23.87 2.73
CA GLY A 233 26.74 24.21 2.53
C GLY A 233 27.72 23.32 3.32
N ILE A 234 27.30 22.14 3.76
CA ILE A 234 28.16 21.23 4.53
C ILE A 234 29.08 20.48 3.58
N ASN A 235 30.40 20.64 3.75
CA ASN A 235 31.38 19.84 3.01
C ASN A 235 31.37 18.38 3.51
N CYS A 236 30.92 17.45 2.68
CA CYS A 236 30.74 16.06 3.05
C CYS A 236 31.00 15.07 1.91
N THR A 237 31.41 13.86 2.28
CA THR A 237 31.64 12.74 1.36
C THR A 237 30.47 11.76 1.41
N LEU A 238 30.00 11.30 0.26
CA LEU A 238 29.05 10.20 0.15
C LEU A 238 29.79 8.88 -0.15
N VAL A 239 29.43 7.80 0.55
CA VAL A 239 29.88 6.44 0.27
C VAL A 239 28.67 5.58 -0.06
N MET A 240 28.42 5.43 -1.37
CA MET A 240 27.37 4.58 -1.91
C MET A 240 27.77 4.10 -3.31
N ARG A 241 27.25 2.95 -3.72
CA ARG A 241 27.47 2.47 -5.08
C ARG A 241 26.64 3.28 -6.07
N GLU A 242 27.15 3.45 -7.28
CA GLU A 242 26.50 4.25 -8.33
C GLU A 242 25.11 3.73 -8.68
N ASP A 243 24.98 2.41 -8.84
CA ASP A 243 23.71 1.72 -9.14
C ASP A 243 22.68 1.81 -8.01
N LYS A 244 23.09 2.30 -6.83
CA LYS A 244 22.22 2.48 -5.66
C LYS A 244 21.84 3.94 -5.42
N ILE A 245 22.36 4.87 -6.23
CA ILE A 245 21.92 6.26 -6.22
C ILE A 245 20.52 6.33 -6.86
N PRO A 246 19.50 6.82 -6.15
CA PRO A 246 18.16 6.96 -6.70
C PRO A 246 18.18 7.79 -8.00
N ALA A 247 17.45 7.32 -9.01
CA ALA A 247 17.32 8.04 -10.28
C ALA A 247 16.84 9.48 -10.07
N GLY A 248 17.42 10.42 -10.83
CA GLY A 248 17.13 11.85 -10.72
C GLY A 248 17.92 12.59 -9.63
N THR A 249 18.75 11.89 -8.84
CA THR A 249 19.66 12.56 -7.88
C THR A 249 20.76 13.28 -8.66
N ILE A 250 20.85 14.60 -8.50
CA ILE A 250 21.88 15.43 -9.16
C ILE A 250 23.14 15.45 -8.29
N ILE A 251 24.19 14.78 -8.76
CA ILE A 251 25.55 14.83 -8.19
C ILE A 251 26.52 15.12 -9.33
N THR A 252 27.19 16.26 -9.24
CA THR A 252 28.18 16.74 -10.22
C THR A 252 29.49 15.96 -10.14
N ASP A 253 30.24 15.91 -11.24
CA ASP A 253 31.56 15.27 -11.26
C ASP A 253 32.54 15.95 -10.29
N GLU A 254 32.48 17.28 -10.19
CA GLU A 254 33.30 18.05 -9.26
C GLU A 254 33.03 17.69 -7.79
N GLU A 255 31.77 17.40 -7.43
CA GLU A 255 31.44 16.89 -6.09
C GLU A 255 32.06 15.51 -5.86
N ARG A 256 32.00 14.62 -6.86
CA ARG A 256 32.53 13.25 -6.77
C ARG A 256 34.05 13.24 -6.61
N GLU A 257 34.76 14.10 -7.34
CA GLU A 257 36.21 14.22 -7.26
C GLU A 257 36.69 14.67 -5.88
N LYS A 258 35.87 15.45 -5.16
CA LYS A 258 36.17 15.92 -3.80
C LYS A 258 35.93 14.86 -2.72
N TRP A 259 35.26 13.76 -3.03
CA TRP A 259 34.94 12.72 -2.04
C TRP A 259 36.17 11.93 -1.63
N ASN A 260 36.57 12.09 -0.37
CA ASN A 260 37.58 11.24 0.25
C ASN A 260 37.09 10.71 1.60
N PRO A 261 36.59 9.46 1.67
CA PRO A 261 36.00 8.92 2.89
C PRO A 261 37.03 8.65 4.00
N LYS A 262 38.34 8.66 3.71
CA LYS A 262 39.40 8.43 4.71
C LYS A 262 39.75 9.70 5.47
N THR A 263 39.69 10.85 4.82
CA THR A 263 40.09 12.14 5.41
C THR A 263 38.91 13.05 5.69
N ALA A 264 37.75 12.82 5.07
CA ALA A 264 36.58 13.66 5.29
C ALA A 264 36.14 13.64 6.76
N ARG A 265 35.85 14.85 7.25
CA ARG A 265 35.27 15.07 8.58
C ARG A 265 33.84 14.54 8.67
N ILE A 266 33.10 14.54 7.57
CA ILE A 266 31.69 14.19 7.50
C ILE A 266 31.49 13.19 6.37
N VAL A 267 31.03 11.98 6.71
CA VAL A 267 30.78 10.90 5.76
C VAL A 267 29.32 10.46 5.85
N PHE A 268 28.67 10.34 4.70
CA PHE A 268 27.33 9.78 4.57
C PHE A 268 27.43 8.36 3.99
N SER A 269 26.71 7.41 4.57
CA SER A 269 26.56 6.05 4.01
C SER A 269 25.25 5.44 4.46
N THR A 270 24.91 4.24 3.97
CA THR A 270 23.94 3.41 4.68
C THR A 270 24.57 2.82 5.94
N VAL A 271 23.75 2.31 6.87
CA VAL A 271 24.24 1.58 8.06
C VAL A 271 25.09 0.37 7.64
N SER A 272 24.67 -0.37 6.61
CA SER A 272 25.48 -1.45 6.03
C SER A 272 26.74 -0.94 5.33
N GLY A 273 26.68 0.21 4.66
CA GLY A 273 27.82 0.84 3.99
C GLY A 273 28.98 1.17 4.94
N ARG A 274 28.68 1.62 6.17
CA ARG A 274 29.68 1.85 7.23
C ARG A 274 30.46 0.57 7.57
N CYS A 275 29.81 -0.58 7.53
CA CYS A 275 30.43 -1.88 7.79
C CYS A 275 31.16 -2.47 6.56
N GLY A 276 31.09 -1.79 5.41
CA GLY A 276 31.75 -2.20 4.17
C GLY A 276 33.25 -1.94 4.14
N SER A 277 33.95 -2.50 3.13
CA SER A 277 35.42 -2.45 3.00
C SER A 277 36.02 -1.04 3.02
N ILE A 278 35.30 -0.05 2.47
CA ILE A 278 35.73 1.35 2.41
C ILE A 278 35.81 1.98 3.81
N LEU A 279 34.84 1.70 4.67
CA LEU A 279 34.65 2.40 5.93
C LEU A 279 34.94 1.54 7.17
N LYS A 280 35.02 0.21 7.06
CA LYS A 280 35.12 -0.70 8.23
C LYS A 280 36.31 -0.42 9.15
N ARG A 281 37.41 0.14 8.61
CA ARG A 281 38.63 0.51 9.36
C ARG A 281 38.69 1.98 9.77
N GLU A 282 37.74 2.79 9.29
CA GLU A 282 37.71 4.22 9.58
C GLU A 282 37.09 4.50 10.95
N GLN A 283 37.60 5.54 11.61
CA GLN A 283 37.18 5.98 12.94
C GLN A 283 36.22 7.15 12.86
N PHE A 284 35.11 7.05 13.61
CA PHE A 284 34.09 8.10 13.70
C PHE A 284 33.68 8.31 15.16
N HIS A 285 33.84 9.54 15.65
CA HIS A 285 33.59 9.89 17.04
C HIS A 285 32.12 10.19 17.30
N SER A 286 31.37 10.55 16.27
CA SER A 286 29.92 10.77 16.35
C SER A 286 29.20 10.05 15.22
N VAL A 287 28.21 9.26 15.61
CA VAL A 287 27.36 8.47 14.73
C VAL A 287 25.96 9.07 14.79
N ILE A 288 25.43 9.43 13.63
CA ILE A 288 24.06 9.90 13.46
C ILE A 288 23.30 8.86 12.65
N ILE A 289 22.13 8.43 13.12
CA ILE A 289 21.24 7.52 12.40
C ILE A 289 19.90 8.23 12.21
N ASP A 290 19.56 8.58 10.96
CA ASP A 290 18.19 8.97 10.60
C ASP A 290 17.35 7.74 10.26
N GLU A 291 16.04 7.84 10.43
CA GLU A 291 15.10 6.71 10.36
C GLU A 291 15.54 5.51 11.23
N ALA A 292 16.10 5.79 12.42
CA ALA A 292 16.66 4.79 13.33
C ALA A 292 15.64 3.73 13.78
N ALA A 293 14.35 4.04 13.75
CA ALA A 293 13.28 3.10 14.08
C ALA A 293 13.14 1.96 13.04
N GLN A 294 13.59 2.18 11.80
CA GLN A 294 13.65 1.17 10.73
C GLN A 294 14.97 0.39 10.72
N CYS A 295 15.91 0.71 11.62
CA CYS A 295 17.20 0.05 11.69
C CYS A 295 17.13 -1.13 12.67
N GLN A 296 17.43 -2.34 12.20
CA GLN A 296 17.53 -3.51 13.08
C GLN A 296 18.57 -3.24 14.17
N GLU A 297 18.27 -3.58 15.43
CA GLU A 297 19.17 -3.27 16.54
C GLU A 297 20.59 -3.83 16.36
N ALA A 298 20.69 -5.06 15.86
CA ALA A 298 21.94 -5.73 15.52
C ALA A 298 22.85 -4.85 14.65
N TRP A 299 22.27 -4.13 13.69
CA TRP A 299 23.03 -3.28 12.77
C TRP A 299 23.55 -2.03 13.47
N ALA A 300 22.74 -1.43 14.36
CA ALA A 300 23.12 -0.26 15.12
C ALA A 300 24.26 -0.56 16.11
N TRP A 301 24.28 -1.74 16.73
CA TRP A 301 25.37 -2.16 17.62
C TRP A 301 26.72 -2.25 16.90
N GLY A 302 26.72 -2.67 15.62
CA GLY A 302 27.94 -2.70 14.80
C GLY A 302 28.63 -1.35 14.61
N LEU A 303 27.92 -0.24 14.88
CA LEU A 303 28.43 1.13 14.81
C LEU A 303 29.15 1.58 16.10
N LEU A 304 28.94 0.88 17.22
CA LEU A 304 29.39 1.28 18.56
C LEU A 304 30.83 0.85 18.84
N ARG A 305 31.78 1.56 18.21
CA ARG A 305 33.22 1.38 18.40
C ARG A 305 33.75 2.19 19.57
N THR A 306 34.99 1.92 19.99
CA THR A 306 35.58 2.52 21.19
C THR A 306 35.78 4.03 21.09
N GLU A 307 35.99 4.56 19.88
CA GLU A 307 36.12 5.99 19.63
C GLU A 307 34.78 6.76 19.66
N VAL A 308 33.64 6.04 19.61
CA VAL A 308 32.32 6.68 19.55
C VAL A 308 32.03 7.33 20.89
N ILE A 309 31.82 8.65 20.85
CA ILE A 309 31.37 9.43 22.01
C ILE A 309 29.89 9.83 21.88
N ASN A 310 29.40 10.14 20.69
CA ASN A 310 27.98 10.48 20.51
C ASN A 310 27.31 9.47 19.58
N LEU A 311 26.24 8.84 20.06
CA LEU A 311 25.25 8.19 19.20
C LEU A 311 23.99 9.07 19.21
N ILE A 312 23.60 9.58 18.04
CA ILE A 312 22.40 10.39 17.85
C ILE A 312 21.47 9.62 16.93
N MET A 313 20.26 9.33 17.41
CA MET A 313 19.23 8.62 16.64
C MET A 313 18.03 9.53 16.44
N ALA A 314 17.52 9.60 15.22
CA ALA A 314 16.23 10.19 14.93
C ALA A 314 15.36 9.17 14.20
N GLY A 315 14.11 9.07 14.62
CA GLY A 315 13.19 8.09 14.05
C GLY A 315 11.81 8.19 14.67
N ASP A 316 10.96 7.24 14.34
CA ASP A 316 9.62 7.13 14.91
C ASP A 316 9.22 5.66 15.11
N PRO A 317 9.23 5.14 16.35
CA PRO A 317 8.90 3.74 16.64
C PRO A 317 7.42 3.40 16.37
N TYR A 318 6.57 4.41 16.12
CA TYR A 318 5.17 4.24 15.72
C TYR A 318 4.97 4.20 14.19
N GLN A 319 6.04 4.32 13.39
CA GLN A 319 6.06 4.06 11.94
C GLN A 319 6.73 2.70 11.65
N LEU A 320 7.00 2.36 10.39
CA LEU A 320 7.47 1.01 10.03
C LEU A 320 8.73 0.61 10.82
N PRO A 321 8.77 -0.62 11.36
CA PRO A 321 9.92 -1.15 12.06
C PRO A 321 10.98 -1.63 11.06
N ALA A 322 12.06 -2.22 11.56
CA ALA A 322 13.01 -2.93 10.70
C ALA A 322 12.33 -4.11 9.99
N GLN A 323 12.69 -4.33 8.73
CA GLN A 323 12.19 -5.46 7.95
C GLN A 323 12.92 -6.75 8.35
N VAL A 324 12.13 -7.72 8.84
CA VAL A 324 12.58 -9.05 9.23
C VAL A 324 11.60 -10.10 8.73
N SER A 325 12.01 -11.35 8.74
CA SER A 325 11.17 -12.52 8.47
C SER A 325 9.92 -12.54 9.37
N GLN A 326 8.86 -13.24 8.94
CA GLN A 326 7.65 -13.32 9.74
C GLN A 326 7.92 -13.94 11.12
N ASP A 327 8.70 -15.02 11.17
CA ASP A 327 9.16 -15.64 12.41
C ASP A 327 10.00 -14.66 13.24
N GLY A 328 10.86 -13.85 12.60
CA GLY A 328 11.65 -12.81 13.24
C GLY A 328 10.81 -11.74 13.93
N LYS A 329 9.63 -11.41 13.40
CA LYS A 329 8.70 -10.48 14.07
C LYS A 329 8.19 -11.05 15.38
N ASP A 330 7.83 -12.33 15.39
CA ASP A 330 7.34 -13.03 16.59
C ASP A 330 8.45 -13.16 17.66
N LEU A 331 9.71 -13.07 17.23
CA LEU A 331 10.92 -13.11 18.08
C LEU A 331 11.48 -11.72 18.40
N ASN A 332 10.76 -10.64 18.11
CA ASN A 332 11.17 -9.26 18.37
C ASN A 332 12.40 -8.77 17.56
N TYR A 333 12.80 -9.44 16.48
CA TYR A 333 13.99 -9.05 15.70
C TYR A 333 13.81 -7.73 14.93
N GLY A 334 12.56 -7.31 14.71
CA GLY A 334 12.22 -6.03 14.10
C GLY A 334 12.30 -4.82 15.04
N ILE A 335 12.53 -5.03 16.35
CA ILE A 335 12.66 -3.94 17.31
C ILE A 335 14.01 -3.24 17.08
N SER A 336 13.96 -1.91 16.90
CA SER A 336 15.17 -1.09 16.74
C SER A 336 15.82 -0.77 18.08
N LEU A 337 17.12 -0.41 18.05
CA LEU A 337 17.83 0.08 19.24
C LEU A 337 17.09 1.29 19.85
N MET A 338 16.59 2.19 19.01
CA MET A 338 15.82 3.36 19.46
C MET A 338 14.57 2.94 20.23
N GLU A 339 13.77 2.02 19.67
CA GLU A 339 12.54 1.54 20.31
C GLU A 339 12.84 0.83 21.63
N ARG A 340 13.84 -0.06 21.67
CA ARG A 340 14.21 -0.78 22.89
C ARG A 340 14.69 0.16 23.99
N LEU A 341 15.57 1.12 23.66
CA LEU A 341 16.04 2.10 24.64
C LEU A 341 14.89 2.94 25.20
N MET A 342 13.94 3.35 24.36
CA MET A 342 12.72 4.05 24.83
C MET A 342 11.87 3.16 25.74
N LYS A 343 11.70 1.88 25.42
CA LYS A 343 10.94 0.91 26.24
C LYS A 343 11.54 0.71 27.63
N ILE A 344 12.87 0.64 27.73
CA ILE A 344 13.55 0.55 29.03
C ILE A 344 13.70 1.90 29.74
N GLY A 345 13.09 2.98 29.24
CA GLY A 345 13.02 4.25 29.96
C GLY A 345 14.12 5.27 29.65
N HIS A 346 14.93 5.09 28.59
CA HIS A 346 15.82 6.16 28.13
C HIS A 346 15.02 7.37 27.68
N THR A 347 15.47 8.55 28.12
CA THR A 347 14.83 9.81 27.73
C THR A 347 14.96 10.05 26.23
N SER A 348 13.82 10.30 25.57
CA SER A 348 13.75 10.76 24.19
C SER A 348 13.26 12.20 24.12
N ILE A 349 13.74 12.95 23.13
CA ILE A 349 13.31 14.31 22.84
C ILE A 349 12.20 14.21 21.79
N LEU A 350 10.96 14.47 22.19
CA LEU A 350 9.83 14.52 21.26
C LEU A 350 9.90 15.81 20.43
N LEU A 351 10.04 15.67 19.11
CA LEU A 351 9.83 16.76 18.17
C LEU A 351 8.33 16.94 18.00
N ASN A 352 7.74 17.87 18.74
CA ASN A 352 6.29 17.93 18.91
C ASN A 352 5.56 18.81 17.88
N THR A 353 6.24 19.54 17.00
CA THR A 353 5.57 20.45 16.05
C THR A 353 5.64 19.94 14.63
N GLN A 354 4.51 19.49 14.07
CA GLN A 354 4.39 19.05 12.69
C GLN A 354 4.08 20.23 11.76
N ARG A 355 4.67 20.21 10.55
CA ARG A 355 4.55 21.27 9.54
C ARG A 355 4.11 20.77 8.16
N ARG A 356 3.74 19.49 8.07
CA ARG A 356 3.46 18.82 6.79
C ARG A 356 1.98 18.85 6.47
N MET A 357 1.16 18.44 7.42
CA MET A 357 -0.21 18.00 7.19
C MET A 357 -1.19 19.07 7.63
N HIS A 358 -2.27 19.23 6.88
CA HIS A 358 -3.45 19.98 7.31
C HIS A 358 -3.96 19.47 8.69
N PRO A 359 -4.44 20.35 9.59
CA PRO A 359 -4.93 19.97 10.92
C PRO A 359 -5.86 18.74 10.95
N ASN A 360 -6.91 18.72 10.11
CA ASN A 360 -7.87 17.61 10.05
C ASN A 360 -7.25 16.26 9.61
N ILE A 361 -6.12 16.27 8.90
CA ILE A 361 -5.42 15.03 8.48
C ILE A 361 -4.63 14.46 9.66
N VAL A 362 -3.92 15.31 10.41
CA VAL A 362 -3.06 14.85 11.50
C VAL A 362 -3.80 14.57 12.80
N GLU A 363 -5.01 15.08 12.97
CA GLU A 363 -5.80 14.96 14.19
C GLU A 363 -5.95 13.51 14.67
N PHE A 364 -6.44 12.60 13.82
CA PHE A 364 -6.56 11.19 14.19
C PHE A 364 -5.20 10.52 14.48
N PRO A 365 -4.17 10.59 13.60
CA PRO A 365 -2.85 10.05 13.93
C PRO A 365 -2.26 10.60 15.24
N ASN A 366 -2.46 11.90 15.52
CA ASN A 366 -1.99 12.55 16.73
C ASN A 366 -2.64 11.96 17.99
N GLN A 367 -3.97 11.84 17.99
CA GLN A 367 -4.72 11.25 19.08
C GLN A 367 -4.35 9.77 19.26
N GLN A 368 -4.33 9.00 18.18
CA GLN A 368 -4.20 7.55 18.21
C GLN A 368 -2.78 7.07 18.53
N PHE A 369 -1.74 7.71 17.99
CA PHE A 369 -0.36 7.22 18.08
C PHE A 369 0.55 8.07 18.96
N TYR A 370 0.19 9.34 19.19
CA TYR A 370 1.08 10.32 19.84
C TYR A 370 0.47 10.99 21.07
N ASN A 371 -0.64 10.45 21.61
CA ASN A 371 -1.32 10.95 22.81
C ASN A 371 -1.65 12.45 22.73
N SER A 372 -2.01 12.93 21.54
CA SER A 372 -2.32 14.35 21.27
C SER A 372 -1.18 15.32 21.59
N LYS A 373 0.08 14.85 21.64
CA LYS A 373 1.25 15.70 21.94
C LYS A 373 1.76 16.50 20.75
N LEU A 374 1.26 16.26 19.53
CA LEU A 374 1.67 17.03 18.35
C LEU A 374 0.91 18.35 18.24
N LEU A 375 1.67 19.41 18.03
CA LEU A 375 1.25 20.74 17.65
C LEU A 375 1.31 20.87 16.13
N THR A 376 0.38 21.63 15.54
CA THR A 376 0.34 21.88 14.10
C THR A 376 0.78 23.30 13.80
N ASN A 377 1.81 23.44 12.97
CA ASN A 377 2.21 24.69 12.33
C ASN A 377 2.19 24.49 10.82
N PHE A 378 0.99 24.54 10.25
CA PHE A 378 0.72 24.33 8.83
C PHE A 378 0.24 25.65 8.22
N ASP A 379 0.75 25.97 7.03
CA ASP A 379 0.33 27.17 6.32
C ASP A 379 -1.03 26.95 5.64
N ILE A 380 -2.08 27.60 6.15
CA ILE A 380 -3.47 27.47 5.67
C ILE A 380 -3.77 28.46 4.53
N ASN A 381 -2.80 29.29 4.11
CA ASN A 381 -3.04 30.40 3.17
C ASN A 381 -3.61 29.99 1.80
N GLU A 382 -3.53 28.70 1.43
CA GLU A 382 -4.12 28.16 0.22
C GLU A 382 -5.47 27.50 0.53
N ASN A 383 -6.55 28.28 0.42
CA ASN A 383 -7.91 27.78 0.63
C ASN A 383 -8.40 27.02 -0.62
N TYR A 384 -7.95 25.78 -0.76
CA TYR A 384 -8.51 24.86 -1.74
C TYR A 384 -9.99 24.61 -1.40
N SER A 385 -10.92 24.84 -2.32
CA SER A 385 -12.35 24.52 -2.16
C SER A 385 -12.61 23.00 -2.17
N ILE A 386 -11.76 22.23 -1.47
CA ILE A 386 -11.68 20.78 -1.42
C ILE A 386 -11.50 20.40 0.05
N LYS A 387 -12.33 19.49 0.56
CA LYS A 387 -12.20 18.99 1.93
C LYS A 387 -10.81 18.37 2.14
N PRO A 388 -10.08 18.70 3.22
CA PRO A 388 -8.74 18.18 3.46
C PRO A 388 -8.74 16.68 3.79
N TYR A 389 -9.81 16.16 4.38
CA TYR A 389 -9.91 14.77 4.81
C TYR A 389 -11.31 14.23 4.54
N GLU A 390 -11.41 13.05 3.91
CA GLU A 390 -12.67 12.35 3.67
C GLU A 390 -12.42 10.85 3.50
N ILE A 391 -13.27 10.03 4.13
CA ILE A 391 -13.33 8.58 3.93
C ILE A 391 -14.49 8.28 2.99
N ILE A 392 -14.18 7.65 1.87
CA ILE A 392 -15.14 7.28 0.84
C ILE A 392 -15.48 5.80 1.04
N SER A 393 -16.60 5.56 1.70
CA SER A 393 -17.05 4.22 2.05
C SER A 393 -17.74 3.55 0.87
N ILE A 394 -17.24 2.38 0.47
CA ILE A 394 -17.80 1.56 -0.60
C ILE A 394 -17.80 0.08 -0.21
N GLN A 395 -18.94 -0.57 -0.43
CA GLN A 395 -19.08 -2.01 -0.26
C GLN A 395 -18.98 -2.69 -1.63
N SER A 396 -17.80 -3.22 -1.94
CA SER A 396 -17.54 -3.98 -3.16
C SER A 396 -16.79 -5.28 -2.85
N ASN A 397 -16.72 -6.21 -3.79
CA ASN A 397 -16.03 -7.47 -3.60
C ASN A 397 -14.52 -7.38 -3.89
N GLU A 398 -13.72 -7.98 -3.00
CA GLU A 398 -12.28 -8.22 -3.21
C GLU A 398 -12.04 -9.49 -4.03
N GLU A 399 -10.99 -9.47 -4.86
CA GLU A 399 -10.55 -10.61 -5.67
C GLU A 399 -9.11 -10.96 -5.33
N LYS A 400 -8.80 -12.26 -5.29
CA LYS A 400 -7.45 -12.75 -5.04
C LYS A 400 -6.72 -12.89 -6.38
N THR A 401 -5.59 -12.22 -6.52
CA THR A 401 -4.76 -12.25 -7.73
C THR A 401 -3.38 -12.80 -7.35
N GLY A 402 -3.13 -14.08 -7.65
CA GLY A 402 -1.94 -14.79 -7.17
C GLY A 402 -1.90 -14.85 -5.63
N THR A 403 -0.87 -14.27 -5.02
CA THR A 403 -0.73 -14.10 -3.56
C THR A 403 -1.23 -12.75 -3.03
N SER A 404 -1.72 -11.87 -3.91
CA SER A 404 -2.19 -10.52 -3.57
C SER A 404 -3.71 -10.38 -3.69
N PHE A 405 -4.21 -9.17 -3.45
CA PHE A 405 -5.64 -8.83 -3.55
C PHE A 405 -5.84 -7.58 -4.39
N SER A 406 -6.97 -7.50 -5.06
CA SER A 406 -7.43 -6.34 -5.81
C SER A 406 -8.93 -6.13 -5.63
N ASN A 407 -9.40 -4.92 -5.94
CA ASN A 407 -10.80 -4.52 -5.88
C ASN A 407 -11.08 -3.57 -7.05
N GLU A 408 -11.76 -4.06 -8.07
CA GLU A 408 -11.94 -3.35 -9.35
C GLU A 408 -12.84 -2.12 -9.22
N ILE A 409 -13.93 -2.20 -8.46
CA ILE A 409 -14.84 -1.06 -8.25
C ILE A 409 -14.10 0.03 -7.47
N GLU A 410 -13.35 -0.35 -6.44
CA GLU A 410 -12.50 0.58 -5.69
C GLU A 410 -11.46 1.23 -6.60
N ALA A 411 -10.81 0.46 -7.49
CA ALA A 411 -9.81 0.97 -8.43
C ALA A 411 -10.40 2.01 -9.40
N LYS A 412 -11.59 1.73 -9.97
CA LYS A 412 -12.29 2.69 -10.85
C LYS A 412 -12.66 3.98 -10.13
N LEU A 413 -13.08 3.87 -8.87
CA LEU A 413 -13.39 5.03 -8.03
C LEU A 413 -12.13 5.86 -7.70
N VAL A 414 -11.01 5.19 -7.36
CA VAL A 414 -9.70 5.82 -7.18
C VAL A 414 -9.32 6.64 -8.40
N ILE A 415 -9.42 6.07 -9.61
CA ILE A 415 -9.07 6.76 -10.87
C ILE A 415 -9.93 8.01 -11.06
N SER A 416 -11.25 7.91 -10.85
CA SER A 416 -12.16 9.05 -10.96
C SER A 416 -11.79 10.19 -10.01
N LEU A 417 -11.47 9.86 -8.76
CA LEU A 417 -11.07 10.83 -7.74
C LEU A 417 -9.68 11.41 -8.01
N ALA A 418 -8.73 10.58 -8.44
CA ALA A 418 -7.39 11.02 -8.79
C ALA A 418 -7.43 12.03 -9.94
N ASN A 419 -8.22 11.76 -10.99
CA ASN A 419 -8.38 12.66 -12.13
C ASN A 419 -9.02 14.00 -11.73
N LYS A 420 -9.90 14.00 -10.72
CA LYS A 420 -10.44 15.25 -10.16
C LYS A 420 -9.39 16.01 -9.35
N LEU A 421 -8.64 15.34 -8.48
CA LEU A 421 -7.62 15.99 -7.65
C LEU A 421 -6.44 16.51 -8.48
N LYS A 422 -6.07 15.81 -9.56
CA LYS A 422 -5.04 16.24 -10.53
C LYS A 422 -5.35 17.59 -11.19
N GLN A 423 -6.61 18.04 -11.20
CA GLN A 423 -6.98 19.38 -11.69
C GLN A 423 -6.50 20.50 -10.77
N THR A 424 -6.17 20.18 -9.51
CA THR A 424 -5.72 21.13 -8.50
C THR A 424 -4.29 20.84 -8.03
N PHE A 425 -3.95 19.56 -7.86
CA PHE A 425 -2.65 19.11 -7.35
C PHE A 425 -1.94 18.24 -8.37
N ASN A 426 -0.86 18.77 -8.96
CA ASN A 426 -0.01 17.99 -9.87
C ASN A 426 0.64 16.79 -9.14
N ASP A 427 0.92 16.93 -7.85
CA ASP A 427 1.48 15.88 -6.98
C ASP A 427 0.36 15.07 -6.30
N THR A 428 -0.47 14.42 -7.12
CA THR A 428 -1.53 13.50 -6.65
C THR A 428 -1.02 12.06 -6.75
N ILE A 429 -0.86 11.40 -5.60
CA ILE A 429 -0.32 10.04 -5.49
C ILE A 429 -1.36 9.05 -4.94
N VAL A 430 -1.36 7.84 -5.47
CA VAL A 430 -2.18 6.73 -4.97
C VAL A 430 -1.33 5.76 -4.16
N ILE A 431 -1.82 5.36 -2.99
CA ILE A 431 -1.18 4.36 -2.12
C ILE A 431 -2.12 3.16 -1.92
N SER A 432 -1.59 1.95 -2.09
CA SER A 432 -2.29 0.70 -1.74
C SER A 432 -1.33 -0.33 -1.15
N PRO A 433 -1.71 -1.11 -0.13
CA PRO A 433 -0.81 -2.11 0.46
C PRO A 433 -0.66 -3.36 -0.41
N TYR A 434 -1.50 -3.54 -1.44
CA TYR A 434 -1.53 -4.77 -2.25
C TYR A 434 -0.97 -4.54 -3.65
N LYS A 435 0.08 -5.29 -4.01
CA LYS A 435 0.69 -5.25 -5.35
C LYS A 435 -0.34 -5.52 -6.47
N GLY A 436 -1.26 -6.47 -6.26
CA GLY A 436 -2.32 -6.76 -7.24
C GLY A 436 -3.24 -5.56 -7.50
N GLN A 437 -3.52 -4.74 -6.48
CA GLN A 437 -4.28 -3.50 -6.66
C GLN A 437 -3.45 -2.44 -7.39
N CYS A 438 -2.16 -2.30 -7.08
CA CYS A 438 -1.28 -1.37 -7.79
C CYS A 438 -1.18 -1.72 -9.28
N GLU A 439 -1.00 -3.00 -9.61
CA GLU A 439 -0.95 -3.49 -11.00
C GLU A 439 -2.27 -3.26 -11.73
N LEU A 440 -3.42 -3.50 -11.06
CA LEU A 440 -4.74 -3.22 -11.62
C LEU A 440 -4.93 -1.72 -11.92
N LEU A 441 -4.59 -0.85 -10.95
CA LEU A 441 -4.67 0.60 -11.12
C LEU A 441 -3.78 1.08 -12.28
N GLN A 442 -2.53 0.59 -12.35
CA GLN A 442 -1.59 0.92 -13.40
C GLN A 442 -2.07 0.46 -14.78
N LYS A 443 -2.74 -0.71 -14.85
CA LYS A 443 -3.33 -1.23 -16.08
C LYS A 443 -4.53 -0.40 -16.54
N LEU A 444 -5.37 0.05 -15.61
CA LEU A 444 -6.57 0.83 -15.91
C LEU A 444 -6.25 2.29 -16.27
N ASP A 445 -5.24 2.88 -15.61
CA ASP A 445 -4.77 4.23 -15.91
C ASP A 445 -3.23 4.33 -15.73
N PRO A 446 -2.47 4.21 -16.83
CA PRO A 446 -1.01 4.30 -16.78
C PRO A 446 -0.45 5.65 -16.31
N SER A 447 -1.27 6.70 -16.28
CA SER A 447 -0.85 8.06 -15.87
C SER A 447 -0.83 8.27 -14.35
N LEU A 448 -1.32 7.29 -13.57
CA LEU A 448 -1.29 7.38 -12.12
C LEU A 448 0.12 7.11 -11.59
N ILE A 449 0.52 7.87 -10.58
CA ILE A 449 1.71 7.59 -9.79
C ILE A 449 1.26 6.78 -8.58
N ILE A 450 1.64 5.50 -8.54
CA ILE A 450 1.13 4.53 -7.57
C ILE A 450 2.29 3.97 -6.77
N HIS A 451 2.12 3.88 -5.46
CA HIS A 451 3.10 3.28 -4.55
C HIS A 451 2.44 2.33 -3.57
N THR A 452 3.24 1.38 -3.07
CA THR A 452 2.87 0.67 -1.84
C THR A 452 3.13 1.54 -0.62
N VAL A 453 2.47 1.25 0.51
CA VAL A 453 2.69 1.96 1.78
C VAL A 453 4.18 1.98 2.14
N ASP A 454 4.81 0.80 2.09
CA ASP A 454 6.21 0.59 2.46
C ASP A 454 7.17 1.37 1.51
N SER A 455 6.91 1.36 0.19
CA SER A 455 7.75 2.09 -0.79
C SER A 455 7.57 3.61 -0.79
N PHE A 456 6.48 4.11 -0.20
CA PHE A 456 6.21 5.55 -0.06
C PHE A 456 6.69 6.12 1.29
N GLN A 457 7.34 5.30 2.13
CA GLN A 457 7.89 5.80 3.38
C GLN A 457 8.97 6.86 3.14
N GLY A 458 8.98 7.90 3.98
CA GLY A 458 9.88 9.05 3.84
C GLY A 458 9.48 10.06 2.77
N LYS A 459 8.54 9.71 1.87
CA LYS A 459 7.94 10.62 0.90
C LYS A 459 6.68 11.28 1.46
N GLU A 460 6.22 12.30 0.76
CA GLU A 460 5.01 13.08 1.01
C GLU A 460 4.49 13.59 -0.33
N ALA A 461 3.19 13.89 -0.41
CA ALA A 461 2.57 14.49 -1.59
C ALA A 461 1.47 15.46 -1.20
N ASP A 462 1.11 16.37 -2.10
CA ASP A 462 0.08 17.38 -1.83
C ASP A 462 -1.30 16.72 -1.67
N ALA A 463 -1.60 15.73 -2.51
CA ALA A 463 -2.81 14.92 -2.43
C ALA A 463 -2.50 13.42 -2.41
N ILE A 464 -3.08 12.69 -1.46
CA ILE A 464 -2.97 11.23 -1.35
C ILE A 464 -4.35 10.58 -1.41
N ILE A 465 -4.45 9.52 -2.20
CA ILE A 465 -5.59 8.60 -2.18
C ILE A 465 -5.11 7.24 -1.68
N ILE A 466 -5.67 6.76 -0.58
CA ILE A 466 -5.42 5.42 -0.04
C ILE A 466 -6.51 4.47 -0.53
N SER A 467 -6.12 3.43 -1.27
CA SER A 467 -6.98 2.29 -1.60
C SER A 467 -6.72 1.17 -0.58
N THR A 468 -7.74 0.83 0.22
CA THR A 468 -7.63 -0.19 1.27
C THR A 468 -7.92 -1.61 0.82
N VAL A 469 -8.62 -1.78 -0.31
CA VAL A 469 -8.92 -3.04 -1.03
C VAL A 469 -9.88 -3.98 -0.31
N ARG A 470 -9.62 -4.25 0.96
CA ARG A 470 -10.24 -5.35 1.70
C ARG A 470 -11.69 -5.08 2.06
N SER A 471 -12.55 -6.08 1.86
CA SER A 471 -13.98 -5.96 2.05
C SER A 471 -14.62 -7.28 2.50
N GLY A 472 -15.32 -7.25 3.63
CA GLY A 472 -16.22 -8.29 4.16
C GLY A 472 -15.56 -9.41 4.96
N LYS A 473 -14.26 -9.70 4.80
CA LYS A 473 -13.60 -10.84 5.44
C LYS A 473 -12.66 -10.47 6.57
N ASN A 474 -11.62 -9.71 6.27
CA ASN A 474 -10.63 -9.21 7.23
C ASN A 474 -9.92 -7.99 6.64
N ILE A 475 -9.18 -7.26 7.46
CA ILE A 475 -8.47 -6.04 7.03
C ILE A 475 -7.03 -6.30 6.53
N GLY A 476 -6.55 -7.55 6.59
CA GLY A 476 -5.25 -7.98 6.09
C GLY A 476 -4.07 -7.08 6.50
N PHE A 477 -3.43 -6.44 5.52
CA PHE A 477 -2.22 -5.62 5.73
C PHE A 477 -2.42 -4.46 6.72
N TRP A 478 -3.67 -4.03 6.92
CA TRP A 478 -4.02 -2.96 7.84
C TRP A 478 -4.07 -3.38 9.32
N GLN A 479 -3.84 -4.66 9.63
CA GLN A 479 -3.65 -5.11 11.02
C GLN A 479 -2.40 -4.47 11.66
N ASP A 480 -1.39 -4.14 10.85
CA ASP A 480 -0.22 -3.39 11.31
C ASP A 480 -0.55 -1.90 11.40
N TYR A 481 -0.75 -1.43 12.64
CA TYR A 481 -1.06 -0.02 12.90
C TYR A 481 0.05 0.94 12.45
N ARG A 482 1.31 0.48 12.34
CA ARG A 482 2.43 1.31 11.90
C ARG A 482 2.33 1.63 10.42
N ARG A 483 1.88 0.66 9.60
CA ARG A 483 1.56 0.88 8.18
C ARG A 483 0.42 1.86 8.01
N LEU A 484 -0.63 1.73 8.83
CA LEU A 484 -1.73 2.68 8.83
C LEU A 484 -1.24 4.09 9.17
N ASN A 485 -0.46 4.25 10.24
CA ASN A 485 0.12 5.54 10.62
C ASN A 485 0.97 6.14 9.50
N VAL A 486 1.83 5.35 8.84
CA VAL A 486 2.57 5.82 7.67
C VAL A 486 1.62 6.32 6.59
N ALA A 487 0.65 5.50 6.17
CA ALA A 487 -0.26 5.83 5.07
C ALA A 487 -1.06 7.12 5.35
N LEU A 488 -1.60 7.27 6.56
CA LEU A 488 -2.39 8.44 6.97
C LEU A 488 -1.58 9.74 7.02
N THR A 489 -0.24 9.66 7.12
CA THR A 489 0.62 10.82 7.38
C THR A 489 1.47 11.26 6.19
N ARG A 490 1.03 10.89 4.97
CA ARG A 490 1.72 11.19 3.70
C ARG A 490 1.20 12.45 3.00
N ALA A 491 -0.08 12.78 3.17
CA ALA A 491 -0.73 13.90 2.49
C ALA A 491 -0.36 15.24 3.14
N LYS A 492 -0.13 16.30 2.37
CA LYS A 492 -0.02 17.65 2.90
C LYS A 492 -1.37 18.35 3.01
N HIS A 493 -2.11 18.42 1.89
CA HIS A 493 -3.34 19.21 1.78
C HIS A 493 -4.59 18.33 1.77
N VAL A 494 -4.57 17.23 1.02
CA VAL A 494 -5.77 16.40 0.79
C VAL A 494 -5.47 14.92 0.99
N LEU A 495 -6.24 14.27 1.86
CA LEU A 495 -6.27 12.83 2.05
C LEU A 495 -7.66 12.27 1.72
N ARG A 496 -7.69 11.26 0.86
CA ARG A 496 -8.87 10.41 0.60
C ARG A 496 -8.55 8.98 0.98
N ILE A 497 -9.46 8.33 1.69
CA ILE A 497 -9.33 6.91 2.03
C ILE A 497 -10.54 6.19 1.47
N ILE A 498 -10.32 5.18 0.63
CA ILE A 498 -11.39 4.45 -0.05
C ILE A 498 -11.41 3.01 0.47
N GLY A 499 -12.58 2.53 0.86
CA GLY A 499 -12.76 1.15 1.32
C GLY A 499 -14.07 0.88 2.01
N SER A 500 -14.20 -0.32 2.58
CA SER A 500 -15.41 -0.73 3.31
C SER A 500 -15.30 -0.38 4.80
N ILE A 501 -15.96 0.70 5.21
CA ILE A 501 -15.98 1.10 6.63
C ILE A 501 -16.60 0.02 7.53
N ASN A 502 -17.57 -0.73 7.01
CA ASN A 502 -18.20 -1.85 7.73
C ASN A 502 -17.18 -2.93 8.07
N THR A 503 -16.27 -3.24 7.14
CA THR A 503 -15.17 -4.20 7.35
C THR A 503 -14.19 -3.71 8.41
N TRP A 504 -13.94 -2.40 8.45
CA TRP A 504 -13.04 -1.79 9.42
C TRP A 504 -13.64 -1.81 10.83
N LYS A 505 -14.92 -1.48 10.96
CA LYS A 505 -15.64 -1.52 12.25
C LYS A 505 -15.60 -2.92 12.87
N SER A 506 -15.81 -3.96 12.08
CA SER A 506 -15.80 -5.36 12.55
C SER A 506 -14.40 -5.93 12.83
N SER A 507 -13.33 -5.15 12.66
CA SER A 507 -11.95 -5.68 12.72
C SER A 507 -11.32 -5.73 14.11
N ASN A 508 -11.92 -5.07 15.12
CA ASN A 508 -11.36 -4.90 16.47
C ASN A 508 -9.89 -4.43 16.47
N SER A 509 -9.58 -3.45 15.62
CA SER A 509 -8.22 -2.94 15.43
C SER A 509 -8.18 -1.42 15.40
N VAL A 510 -7.02 -0.82 15.15
CA VAL A 510 -6.92 0.64 14.94
C VAL A 510 -7.79 1.12 13.77
N MET A 511 -8.10 0.25 12.78
CA MET A 511 -9.06 0.57 11.73
C MET A 511 -10.48 0.76 12.27
N THR A 512 -10.86 0.08 13.36
CA THR A 512 -12.14 0.33 14.07
C THR A 512 -12.15 1.73 14.67
N SER A 513 -11.05 2.12 15.34
CA SER A 513 -10.91 3.48 15.90
C SER A 513 -10.98 4.55 14.80
N LEU A 514 -10.33 4.31 13.65
CA LEU A 514 -10.38 5.20 12.49
C LEU A 514 -11.79 5.36 11.93
N ALA A 515 -12.53 4.25 11.80
CA ALA A 515 -13.90 4.26 11.31
C ALA A 515 -14.83 5.07 12.24
N ASN A 516 -14.75 4.82 13.55
CA ASN A 516 -15.58 5.52 14.54
C ASN A 516 -15.25 7.02 14.58
N TYR A 517 -13.96 7.37 14.60
CA TYR A 517 -13.52 8.76 14.52
C TYR A 517 -14.08 9.48 13.28
N ALA A 518 -14.06 8.82 12.12
CA ALA A 518 -14.54 9.41 10.89
C ALA A 518 -16.06 9.61 10.90
N ASP A 519 -16.84 8.71 11.49
CA ASP A 519 -18.28 8.87 11.64
C ASP A 519 -18.63 10.01 12.60
N GLU A 520 -17.98 10.06 13.77
CA GLU A 520 -18.20 11.10 14.79
C GLU A 520 -17.94 12.51 14.25
N ASN A 521 -16.98 12.66 13.34
CA ASN A 521 -16.59 13.93 12.74
C ASN A 521 -17.21 14.17 11.34
N ALA A 522 -18.18 13.36 10.92
CA ALA A 522 -18.85 13.46 9.61
C ALA A 522 -17.89 13.48 8.40
N TYR A 523 -16.78 12.75 8.50
CA TYR A 523 -15.80 12.57 7.43
C TYR A 523 -16.13 11.43 6.48
N VAL A 524 -17.16 10.63 6.78
CA VAL A 524 -17.56 9.48 5.96
C VAL A 524 -18.56 9.90 4.88
N LYS A 525 -18.22 9.58 3.63
CA LYS A 525 -19.09 9.68 2.48
C LYS A 525 -19.36 8.28 1.93
N THR A 526 -20.58 7.79 2.10
CA THR A 526 -20.99 6.50 1.52
C THR A 526 -21.31 6.65 0.04
N VAL A 527 -20.71 5.79 -0.79
CA VAL A 527 -20.94 5.74 -2.23
C VAL A 527 -22.07 4.77 -2.52
N SER A 528 -23.16 5.27 -3.10
CA SER A 528 -24.26 4.43 -3.56
C SER A 528 -24.00 3.89 -4.97
N PRO A 529 -24.67 2.80 -5.38
CA PRO A 529 -24.67 2.37 -6.78
C PRO A 529 -25.09 3.46 -7.77
N VAL A 530 -25.94 4.40 -7.35
CA VAL A 530 -26.32 5.55 -8.18
C VAL A 530 -25.12 6.45 -8.45
N ASP A 531 -24.30 6.69 -7.44
CA ASP A 531 -23.09 7.51 -7.57
C ASP A 531 -22.07 6.82 -8.48
N LEU A 532 -21.91 5.50 -8.37
CA LEU A 532 -21.08 4.71 -9.28
C LEU A 532 -21.56 4.83 -10.73
N LEU A 533 -22.87 4.71 -10.97
CA LEU A 533 -23.44 4.87 -12.31
C LEU A 533 -23.25 6.28 -12.88
N LYS A 534 -23.33 7.33 -12.04
CA LYS A 534 -23.03 8.71 -12.45
C LYS A 534 -21.56 8.89 -12.88
N LEU A 535 -20.66 8.09 -12.32
CA LEU A 535 -19.26 8.04 -12.69
C LEU A 535 -18.95 7.07 -13.83
N ASN A 536 -19.97 6.48 -14.48
CA ASN A 536 -19.84 5.43 -15.49
C ASN A 536 -19.05 4.20 -15.01
N ILE A 537 -19.15 3.86 -13.73
CA ILE A 537 -18.54 2.67 -13.14
C ILE A 537 -19.55 1.52 -13.21
N ASP A 538 -19.15 0.44 -13.89
CA ASP A 538 -19.93 -0.79 -13.94
C ASP A 538 -19.98 -1.50 -12.58
N ILE A 539 -21.12 -2.13 -12.30
CA ILE A 539 -21.44 -2.74 -11.01
C ILE A 539 -21.96 -4.14 -11.28
N ARG A 540 -21.50 -5.15 -10.52
CA ARG A 540 -22.04 -6.51 -10.63
C ARG A 540 -23.33 -6.67 -9.82
N LEU A 541 -24.08 -7.73 -10.11
CA LEU A 541 -25.33 -8.01 -9.39
C LEU A 541 -25.06 -8.31 -7.92
N ILE A 542 -23.94 -8.96 -7.62
CA ILE A 542 -23.54 -9.26 -6.25
C ILE A 542 -23.25 -8.01 -5.42
N ASP A 543 -22.83 -6.90 -6.05
CA ASP A 543 -22.42 -5.67 -5.37
C ASP A 543 -23.62 -4.76 -5.00
N ILE A 544 -24.81 -4.97 -5.60
CA ILE A 544 -26.00 -4.15 -5.32
C ILE A 544 -26.91 -4.68 -4.20
N LYS A 545 -26.54 -5.78 -3.53
CA LYS A 545 -27.41 -6.46 -2.54
C LYS A 545 -27.91 -5.54 -1.41
N HIS A 546 -27.03 -4.74 -0.81
CA HIS A 546 -27.44 -3.83 0.27
C HIS A 546 -28.28 -2.64 -0.24
N PHE A 547 -28.00 -2.19 -1.46
CA PHE A 547 -28.76 -1.13 -2.09
C PHE A 547 -30.22 -1.56 -2.33
N LEU A 548 -30.43 -2.80 -2.77
CA LEU A 548 -31.78 -3.37 -2.92
C LEU A 548 -32.58 -3.36 -1.62
N ASN A 549 -31.93 -3.68 -0.50
CA ASN A 549 -32.58 -3.70 0.82
C ASN A 549 -32.92 -2.30 1.36
N THR A 550 -32.35 -1.24 0.79
CA THR A 550 -32.46 0.13 1.29
C THR A 550 -33.24 1.06 0.35
N THR A 551 -33.69 0.57 -0.80
CA THR A 551 -34.45 1.37 -1.79
C THR A 551 -35.94 1.42 -1.49
N ILE A 552 -36.56 2.55 -1.84
CA ILE A 552 -37.98 2.85 -1.58
C ILE A 552 -38.91 1.92 -2.36
N TRP A 553 -38.48 1.51 -3.57
CA TRP A 553 -39.19 0.52 -4.37
C TRP A 553 -38.66 -0.86 -3.96
N ASN A 554 -39.58 -1.75 -3.54
CA ASN A 554 -39.27 -3.13 -3.13
C ASN A 554 -38.30 -3.84 -4.10
N GLU A 555 -37.54 -4.82 -3.60
CA GLU A 555 -36.60 -5.63 -4.40
C GLU A 555 -37.25 -6.04 -5.74
N PRO A 556 -36.68 -5.64 -6.90
CA PRO A 556 -37.28 -5.98 -8.19
C PRO A 556 -37.26 -7.49 -8.37
N ILE A 557 -38.43 -8.06 -8.67
CA ILE A 557 -38.57 -9.49 -8.95
C ILE A 557 -37.91 -9.78 -10.30
N ILE A 558 -36.80 -10.51 -10.27
CA ILE A 558 -36.04 -10.91 -11.45
C ILE A 558 -36.17 -12.43 -11.60
N ASP A 559 -36.51 -12.90 -12.79
CA ASP A 559 -36.59 -14.35 -13.09
C ASP A 559 -35.22 -15.01 -12.79
N SER A 560 -35.23 -16.11 -12.04
CA SER A 560 -34.02 -16.82 -11.62
C SER A 560 -33.18 -17.31 -12.81
N ARG A 561 -33.79 -17.55 -13.98
CA ARG A 561 -33.08 -17.88 -15.22
C ARG A 561 -32.37 -16.67 -15.79
N VAL A 562 -32.99 -15.48 -15.80
CA VAL A 562 -32.33 -14.23 -16.21
C VAL A 562 -31.14 -13.96 -15.29
N PHE A 563 -31.31 -14.15 -13.99
CA PHE A 563 -30.23 -14.01 -13.02
C PHE A 563 -29.08 -15.02 -13.27
N THR A 564 -29.43 -16.28 -13.55
CA THR A 564 -28.45 -17.36 -13.84
C THR A 564 -27.72 -17.13 -15.16
N SER A 565 -28.42 -16.73 -16.23
CA SER A 565 -27.84 -16.41 -17.53
C SER A 565 -26.96 -15.15 -17.50
N CYS A 566 -27.28 -14.17 -16.67
CA CYS A 566 -26.43 -12.99 -16.52
C CYS A 566 -25.13 -13.32 -15.78
N LYS A 567 -25.15 -14.26 -14.82
CA LYS A 567 -23.92 -14.66 -14.11
C LYS A 567 -22.85 -15.31 -15.00
N SER A 568 -23.23 -15.86 -16.16
CA SER A 568 -22.29 -16.43 -17.13
C SER A 568 -21.69 -15.39 -18.09
N ASP A 569 -22.19 -14.15 -18.12
CA ASP A 569 -21.70 -13.08 -18.99
C ASP A 569 -21.61 -11.76 -18.23
N LEU A 570 -20.38 -11.33 -17.94
CA LEU A 570 -20.09 -10.12 -17.17
C LEU A 570 -20.74 -8.85 -17.76
N LYS A 571 -20.87 -8.75 -19.08
CA LYS A 571 -21.50 -7.60 -19.74
C LYS A 571 -23.01 -7.59 -19.49
N LEU A 572 -23.65 -8.75 -19.56
CA LEU A 572 -25.07 -8.89 -19.22
C LEU A 572 -25.32 -8.63 -17.73
N GLU A 573 -24.42 -9.10 -16.86
CA GLU A 573 -24.47 -8.83 -15.43
C GLU A 573 -24.48 -7.33 -15.13
N HIS A 574 -23.54 -6.57 -15.72
CA HIS A 574 -23.47 -5.12 -15.55
C HIS A 574 -24.70 -4.38 -16.08
N ILE A 575 -25.20 -4.79 -17.25
CA ILE A 575 -26.41 -4.19 -17.85
C ILE A 575 -27.62 -4.40 -16.94
N LEU A 576 -27.78 -5.62 -16.41
CA LEU A 576 -28.88 -5.95 -15.51
C LEU A 576 -28.76 -5.17 -14.20
N ALA A 577 -27.59 -5.15 -13.57
CA ALA A 577 -27.35 -4.40 -12.33
C ALA A 577 -27.64 -2.90 -12.50
N LYS A 578 -27.15 -2.29 -13.59
CA LYS A 578 -27.45 -0.89 -13.96
C LYS A 578 -28.94 -0.65 -14.15
N THR A 579 -29.64 -1.58 -14.77
CA THR A 579 -31.08 -1.48 -15.00
C THR A 579 -31.84 -1.54 -13.67
N ILE A 580 -31.49 -2.48 -12.80
CA ILE A 580 -32.05 -2.62 -11.45
C ILE A 580 -31.87 -1.34 -10.65
N VAL A 581 -30.66 -0.78 -10.62
CA VAL A 581 -30.41 0.47 -9.88
C VAL A 581 -31.27 1.60 -10.40
N LYS A 582 -31.39 1.75 -11.72
CA LYS A 582 -32.24 2.79 -12.35
C LYS A 582 -33.73 2.61 -12.03
N LEU A 583 -34.22 1.37 -11.97
CA LEU A 583 -35.59 1.04 -11.58
C LEU A 583 -35.84 1.42 -10.11
N CYS A 584 -34.96 1.02 -9.20
CA CYS A 584 -35.09 1.27 -7.76
C CYS A 584 -35.05 2.75 -7.35
N ILE A 585 -34.56 3.65 -8.22
CA ILE A 585 -34.55 5.11 -7.96
C ILE A 585 -35.59 5.89 -8.76
N GLY A 586 -36.50 5.21 -9.47
CA GLY A 586 -37.55 5.86 -10.26
C GLY A 586 -37.05 6.66 -11.47
N THR A 587 -35.74 6.62 -11.78
CA THR A 587 -35.14 7.40 -12.90
C THR A 587 -35.52 6.88 -14.27
N LYS A 588 -36.11 5.69 -14.37
CA LYS A 588 -36.96 5.35 -15.52
C LYS A 588 -38.41 5.68 -15.19
N HIS A 589 -38.78 6.96 -15.30
CA HIS A 589 -40.15 7.29 -15.64
C HIS A 589 -40.46 6.61 -16.97
N LYS A 590 -41.33 5.59 -16.94
CA LYS A 590 -41.62 4.61 -18.01
C LYS A 590 -40.52 3.56 -18.22
N SER A 591 -40.62 2.46 -17.47
CA SER A 591 -40.30 1.12 -17.97
C SER A 591 -41.54 0.27 -17.74
N THR A 592 -42.29 -0.23 -18.73
CA THR A 592 -41.84 -1.17 -19.78
C THR A 592 -40.73 -2.09 -19.28
N SER A 593 -41.00 -2.83 -18.21
CA SER A 593 -40.18 -3.95 -17.80
C SER A 593 -40.65 -5.18 -18.57
N LEU A 594 -39.79 -5.60 -19.49
CA LEU A 594 -39.85 -6.83 -20.28
C LEU A 594 -39.73 -8.03 -19.32
N VAL A 595 -40.79 -8.81 -19.17
CA VAL A 595 -40.72 -10.12 -18.48
C VAL A 595 -40.69 -11.19 -19.56
N SER A 596 -39.50 -11.70 -19.90
CA SER A 596 -39.40 -12.83 -20.84
C SER A 596 -39.72 -14.14 -20.11
N SER A 597 -40.91 -14.71 -20.34
CA SER A 597 -41.18 -16.10 -19.99
C SER A 597 -41.03 -16.98 -21.23
N THR A 598 -40.04 -17.87 -21.27
CA THR A 598 -39.87 -18.86 -22.34
C THR A 598 -40.98 -19.92 -22.24
N VAL A 599 -41.78 -20.05 -23.30
CA VAL A 599 -42.84 -21.08 -23.40
C VAL A 599 -42.31 -22.34 -24.13
N ASN A 600 -41.15 -22.26 -24.78
CA ASN A 600 -40.29 -23.35 -25.24
C ASN A 600 -38.94 -22.73 -25.67
N ASP A 601 -37.85 -23.50 -25.72
CA ASP A 601 -36.45 -23.03 -25.85
C ASP A 601 -36.13 -22.07 -27.01
N ASN A 602 -37.06 -21.89 -27.95
CA ASN A 602 -36.91 -20.98 -29.09
C ASN A 602 -37.95 -19.85 -29.16
N VAL A 603 -38.93 -19.71 -28.24
CA VAL A 603 -39.95 -18.64 -28.26
C VAL A 603 -39.82 -17.74 -27.02
N ALA A 604 -39.65 -16.43 -27.23
CA ALA A 604 -39.63 -15.40 -26.19
C ALA A 604 -40.83 -14.45 -26.33
N VAL A 605 -41.58 -14.21 -25.25
CA VAL A 605 -42.70 -13.26 -25.23
C VAL A 605 -42.32 -12.06 -24.38
N ASP A 606 -42.40 -10.87 -24.96
CA ASP A 606 -42.16 -9.60 -24.31
C ASP A 606 -43.52 -8.98 -23.92
N TRP A 607 -43.72 -8.63 -22.65
CA TRP A 607 -44.96 -7.98 -22.17
C TRP A 607 -44.66 -6.94 -21.07
N CYS A 608 -45.63 -6.08 -20.77
CA CYS A 608 -45.57 -5.08 -19.69
C CYS A 608 -46.89 -4.96 -18.92
N VAL A 609 -46.79 -4.50 -17.68
CA VAL A 609 -47.91 -4.15 -16.80
C VAL A 609 -47.95 -2.63 -16.62
N ILE A 610 -49.14 -2.05 -16.74
CA ILE A 610 -49.41 -0.61 -16.58
C ILE A 610 -50.39 -0.48 -15.43
N ILE A 611 -50.01 0.26 -14.38
CA ILE A 611 -50.87 0.55 -13.23
C ILE A 611 -51.25 2.03 -13.31
N ASP A 612 -52.55 2.31 -13.30
CA ASP A 612 -53.09 3.68 -13.21
C ASP A 612 -53.59 3.93 -11.79
N GLU A 613 -52.86 4.79 -11.07
CA GLU A 613 -53.12 5.12 -9.65
C GLU A 613 -54.36 5.99 -9.46
N ASN A 614 -54.79 6.73 -10.49
CA ASN A 614 -55.97 7.59 -10.40
C ASN A 614 -57.26 6.80 -10.62
N SER A 615 -57.24 5.82 -11.52
CA SER A 615 -58.40 4.97 -11.82
C SER A 615 -58.41 3.63 -11.11
N MET A 616 -57.36 3.31 -10.35
CA MET A 616 -57.20 2.03 -9.64
C MET A 616 -57.37 0.84 -10.59
N THR A 617 -56.70 0.89 -11.74
CA THR A 617 -56.76 -0.16 -12.76
C THR A 617 -55.40 -0.64 -13.20
N THR A 618 -55.29 -1.94 -13.47
CA THR A 618 -54.11 -2.55 -14.07
C THR A 618 -54.42 -2.99 -15.51
N LYS A 619 -53.52 -2.67 -16.44
CA LYS A 619 -53.53 -3.14 -17.84
C LYS A 619 -52.29 -3.97 -18.13
N LEU A 620 -52.47 -5.09 -18.83
CA LEU A 620 -51.38 -5.94 -19.28
C LEU A 620 -51.28 -5.85 -20.81
N ARG A 621 -50.06 -5.63 -21.33
CA ARG A 621 -49.82 -5.46 -22.77
C ARG A 621 -48.68 -6.35 -23.22
N ILE A 622 -48.96 -7.25 -24.16
CA ILE A 622 -47.92 -8.00 -24.89
C ILE A 622 -47.31 -7.05 -25.92
N LEU A 623 -45.99 -6.94 -25.88
CA LEU A 623 -45.19 -6.05 -26.72
C LEU A 623 -44.63 -6.78 -27.94
N ASN A 624 -44.21 -8.04 -27.79
CA ASN A 624 -43.64 -8.81 -28.89
C ASN A 624 -43.65 -10.32 -28.61
N VAL A 625 -43.61 -11.13 -29.67
CA VAL A 625 -43.37 -12.58 -29.59
C VAL A 625 -42.26 -12.90 -30.59
N ARG A 626 -41.10 -13.29 -30.09
CA ARG A 626 -39.88 -13.56 -30.86
C ARG A 626 -39.65 -15.07 -30.93
N TYR A 627 -39.33 -15.58 -32.10
CA TYR A 627 -38.96 -16.99 -32.30
C TYR A 627 -37.56 -17.08 -32.89
N ASN A 628 -36.67 -17.83 -32.24
CA ASN A 628 -35.28 -18.03 -32.65
C ASN A 628 -35.10 -19.42 -33.27
N GLY A 629 -35.85 -19.69 -34.34
CA GLY A 629 -35.78 -20.93 -35.11
C GLY A 629 -36.26 -20.73 -36.55
N THR A 630 -36.01 -21.70 -37.42
CA THR A 630 -36.27 -21.59 -38.87
C THR A 630 -37.70 -21.95 -39.28
N ASN A 631 -38.50 -22.54 -38.38
CA ASN A 631 -39.86 -22.99 -38.67
C ASN A 631 -40.92 -21.93 -38.28
N THR A 632 -41.39 -21.16 -39.26
CA THR A 632 -42.35 -20.07 -39.08
C THR A 632 -43.74 -20.52 -38.61
N ASN A 633 -44.10 -21.80 -38.76
CA ASN A 633 -45.38 -22.33 -38.27
C ASN A 633 -45.42 -22.38 -36.73
N ILE A 634 -44.27 -22.55 -36.07
CA ILE A 634 -44.18 -22.60 -34.60
C ILE A 634 -44.43 -21.22 -33.98
N LEU A 635 -43.94 -20.14 -34.62
CA LEU A 635 -44.27 -18.77 -34.21
C LEU A 635 -45.77 -18.50 -34.36
N SER A 636 -46.36 -18.93 -35.48
CA SER A 636 -47.81 -18.80 -35.74
C SER A 636 -48.64 -19.56 -34.71
N ASP A 637 -48.27 -20.78 -34.36
CA ASP A 637 -48.98 -21.60 -33.37
C ASP A 637 -48.76 -21.12 -31.92
N ALA A 638 -47.59 -20.56 -31.61
CA ALA A 638 -47.34 -19.90 -30.33
C ALA A 638 -48.17 -18.62 -30.19
N ILE A 639 -48.27 -17.79 -31.24
CA ILE A 639 -49.15 -16.62 -31.29
C ILE A 639 -50.61 -17.06 -31.11
N LYS A 640 -51.07 -18.08 -31.85
CA LYS A 640 -52.43 -18.63 -31.70
C LYS A 640 -52.69 -19.21 -30.30
N THR A 641 -51.68 -19.80 -29.66
CA THR A 641 -51.78 -20.36 -28.30
C THR A 641 -51.84 -19.26 -27.25
N LEU A 642 -51.10 -18.15 -27.44
CA LEU A 642 -51.17 -16.94 -26.61
C LEU A 642 -52.50 -16.21 -26.81
N GLU A 643 -53.01 -16.13 -28.04
CA GLU A 643 -54.35 -15.62 -28.35
C GLU A 643 -55.47 -16.49 -27.76
N LYS A 644 -55.21 -17.81 -27.61
CA LYS A 644 -56.17 -18.78 -27.07
C LYS A 644 -56.15 -18.91 -25.54
N ASN A 645 -55.00 -18.72 -24.90
CA ASN A 645 -54.78 -19.02 -23.47
C ASN A 645 -54.15 -17.87 -22.65
N GLY A 646 -53.78 -16.75 -23.28
CA GLY A 646 -53.27 -15.56 -22.58
C GLY A 646 -54.40 -14.70 -21.98
N PRO A 647 -54.09 -13.74 -21.09
CA PRO A 647 -55.07 -12.75 -20.64
C PRO A 647 -55.59 -11.94 -21.84
N GLU A 648 -56.86 -11.50 -21.82
CA GLU A 648 -57.44 -10.76 -22.94
C GLU A 648 -56.58 -9.54 -23.31
N TRP A 649 -56.42 -9.30 -24.61
CA TRP A 649 -55.76 -8.10 -25.11
C TRP A 649 -56.46 -6.85 -24.56
N ASN A 650 -55.79 -6.13 -23.66
CA ASN A 650 -56.24 -4.88 -23.05
C ASN A 650 -57.40 -4.97 -22.04
N GLU A 651 -57.60 -6.10 -21.36
CA GLU A 651 -58.60 -6.14 -20.28
C GLU A 651 -58.23 -5.18 -19.13
N ILE A 652 -59.21 -4.39 -18.69
CA ILE A 652 -59.08 -3.45 -17.58
C ILE A 652 -59.67 -4.12 -16.35
N CYS A 653 -58.81 -4.60 -15.45
CA CYS A 653 -59.27 -5.08 -14.15
C CYS A 653 -59.41 -3.89 -13.20
N LYS A 654 -60.64 -3.63 -12.72
CA LYS A 654 -60.94 -2.68 -11.65
C LYS A 654 -60.92 -3.41 -10.31
N TYR A 655 -60.26 -2.82 -9.32
CA TYR A 655 -60.20 -3.36 -7.96
C TYR A 655 -60.58 -2.28 -6.95
N GLU A 656 -61.32 -2.67 -5.90
CA GLU A 656 -61.65 -1.77 -4.79
C GLU A 656 -60.42 -1.49 -3.89
N CYS A 657 -59.51 -2.46 -3.80
CA CYS A 657 -58.20 -2.36 -3.16
C CYS A 657 -57.17 -3.07 -4.05
N GLY A 658 -56.02 -2.42 -4.34
CA GLY A 658 -55.00 -2.96 -5.25
C GLY A 658 -54.48 -4.36 -4.86
N PRO A 659 -54.10 -5.21 -5.83
CA PRO A 659 -53.55 -6.52 -5.54
C PRO A 659 -52.21 -6.37 -4.80
N THR A 660 -52.08 -6.97 -3.62
CA THR A 660 -50.87 -6.91 -2.77
C THR A 660 -49.81 -7.94 -3.18
N SER A 661 -50.16 -8.91 -4.03
CA SER A 661 -49.26 -9.95 -4.55
C SER A 661 -49.70 -10.49 -5.92
N LEU A 662 -48.78 -11.07 -6.69
CA LEU A 662 -49.04 -11.63 -8.03
C LEU A 662 -50.09 -12.75 -8.02
N SER A 663 -50.21 -13.49 -6.92
CA SER A 663 -51.17 -14.60 -6.75
C SER A 663 -52.59 -14.15 -6.39
N SER A 664 -52.80 -12.86 -6.09
CA SER A 664 -54.11 -12.29 -5.74
C SER A 664 -54.96 -11.85 -6.95
N LEU A 665 -54.44 -12.07 -8.18
CA LEU A 665 -55.13 -11.71 -9.42
C LEU A 665 -56.27 -12.71 -9.73
N PRO A 666 -57.50 -12.24 -10.03
CA PRO A 666 -58.63 -13.13 -10.22
C PRO A 666 -58.66 -13.66 -11.67
N PHE A 667 -58.12 -14.85 -11.89
CA PHE A 667 -58.29 -15.55 -13.18
C PHE A 667 -59.35 -16.65 -13.04
N ARG A 668 -60.52 -16.47 -13.65
CA ARG A 668 -61.48 -17.54 -13.92
C ARG A 668 -62.03 -17.38 -15.33
N GLY A 669 -61.59 -18.21 -16.26
CA GLY A 669 -62.06 -18.19 -17.64
C GLY A 669 -63.52 -18.62 -17.79
N LYS A 670 -64.26 -17.96 -18.69
CA LYS A 670 -65.45 -18.51 -19.36
C LYS A 670 -65.51 -18.07 -20.83
N ARG A 671 -66.11 -18.95 -21.65
CA ARG A 671 -66.32 -18.90 -23.12
C ARG A 671 -67.10 -17.66 -23.62
N PRO A 672 -67.00 -17.33 -24.93
CA PRO A 672 -67.44 -16.05 -25.50
C PRO A 672 -68.96 -16.01 -25.79
N PRO A 673 -69.56 -14.81 -25.99
CA PRO A 673 -70.78 -14.66 -26.78
C PRO A 673 -70.46 -14.69 -28.31
N PRO A 674 -71.45 -14.91 -29.19
CA PRO A 674 -71.20 -15.39 -30.56
C PRO A 674 -70.66 -14.31 -31.52
N LYS A 675 -70.00 -14.79 -32.59
CA LYS A 675 -69.45 -13.99 -33.69
C LYS A 675 -70.52 -13.13 -34.39
N VAL A 676 -70.14 -11.90 -34.75
CA VAL A 676 -70.83 -11.07 -35.75
C VAL A 676 -70.61 -11.67 -37.14
N PRO A 677 -71.64 -11.77 -38.01
CA PRO A 677 -71.49 -12.34 -39.35
C PRO A 677 -70.65 -11.44 -40.28
N GLU A 678 -69.75 -12.06 -41.05
CA GLU A 678 -68.92 -11.38 -42.05
C GLU A 678 -69.74 -10.97 -43.29
N ILE A 679 -69.41 -9.81 -43.87
CA ILE A 679 -69.96 -9.31 -45.13
C ILE A 679 -69.39 -10.12 -46.31
N PRO A 680 -70.19 -10.56 -47.30
CA PRO A 680 -69.71 -11.42 -48.38
C PRO A 680 -68.76 -10.72 -49.37
N ARG A 681 -67.74 -11.48 -49.82
CA ARG A 681 -66.74 -11.08 -50.84
C ARG A 681 -67.37 -10.68 -52.18
N ASN A 682 -67.00 -9.50 -52.70
CA ASN A 682 -67.38 -9.05 -54.04
C ASN A 682 -66.36 -9.53 -55.09
N ARG A 683 -66.62 -10.72 -55.66
CA ARG A 683 -65.78 -11.38 -56.67
C ARG A 683 -65.58 -10.55 -57.95
N ASN A 684 -66.46 -9.61 -58.27
CA ASN A 684 -66.31 -8.77 -59.46
C ASN A 684 -65.19 -7.74 -59.29
N ARG A 685 -65.01 -7.22 -58.07
CA ARG A 685 -63.94 -6.26 -57.75
C ARG A 685 -62.57 -6.92 -57.79
N GLU A 686 -62.49 -8.16 -57.31
CA GLU A 686 -61.28 -8.99 -57.36
C GLU A 686 -60.93 -9.39 -58.80
N ARG A 687 -61.92 -9.71 -59.64
CA ARG A 687 -61.70 -10.01 -61.07
C ARG A 687 -61.21 -8.80 -61.86
N PHE A 688 -61.74 -7.61 -61.62
CA PHE A 688 -61.28 -6.36 -62.25
C PHE A 688 -59.84 -6.01 -61.83
N ALA A 689 -59.51 -6.19 -60.55
CA ALA A 689 -58.16 -6.00 -60.05
C ALA A 689 -57.16 -6.98 -60.68
N ALA A 690 -57.55 -8.25 -60.85
CA ALA A 690 -56.72 -9.26 -61.52
C ALA A 690 -56.52 -8.96 -63.02
N GLN A 691 -57.56 -8.49 -63.71
CA GLN A 691 -57.45 -8.11 -65.13
C GLN A 691 -56.56 -6.87 -65.33
N ASN A 692 -56.66 -5.88 -64.45
CA ASN A 692 -55.77 -4.70 -64.47
C ASN A 692 -54.31 -5.07 -64.19
N LEU A 693 -54.08 -6.03 -63.28
CA LEU A 693 -52.75 -6.54 -62.97
C LEU A 693 -52.15 -7.31 -64.15
N VAL A 694 -52.95 -8.13 -64.84
CA VAL A 694 -52.49 -8.85 -66.06
C VAL A 694 -52.24 -7.88 -67.21
N ALA A 695 -53.04 -6.81 -67.34
CA ALA A 695 -52.82 -5.75 -68.31
C ALA A 695 -51.54 -4.94 -68.01
N SER A 696 -51.19 -4.72 -66.73
CA SER A 696 -49.95 -4.03 -66.36
C SER A 696 -48.69 -4.87 -66.58
N PHE A 697 -48.81 -6.20 -66.70
CA PHE A 697 -47.71 -7.08 -67.10
C PHE A 697 -47.55 -7.23 -68.62
N ARG A 698 -48.55 -6.81 -69.42
CA ARG A 698 -48.52 -6.86 -70.90
C ARG A 698 -48.12 -5.52 -71.55
N LYS A 699 -48.19 -4.42 -70.81
CA LYS A 699 -47.60 -3.12 -71.16
C LYS A 699 -46.16 -3.09 -70.71
#